data_AF-A0AB38MGU3-F1
#
_entry.id   AF-A0AB38MGU3-F1
#
_cell.length_a   1.000
_cell.length_b   1.000
_cell.length_c   1.000
_cell.angle_alpha   90.00
_cell.angle_beta   90.00
_cell.angle_gamma   90.00
#
_symmetry.space_group_name_H-M   'P 1'
#
loop_
_entity.id
_entity.type
_entity.pdbx_description
1 polymer ?
#
loop_
_entity_poly.entity_id
_entity_poly.type
_entity_poly.pdbx_seq_one_letter_code
_entity_poly.pdbx_strand_id
1 'polypeptide(L)'
;MPDTTRRAPKPTHLKYGWIMYSPLIAAGVWTANLIGLLVLWATNDYYRIIAGRGLVVYISDLGATWKTFFIVMNCCTVGFYLPAIFAQRWLRAVDRIPEALRRRETVFGWLTIVFGIIGSAGLITLGIMDDVNHGTVHWSMTVVFVVGIAISAVAQTCEVSCLATDHPDRAHLRRNGILKLIIVGLAVACAITFGGLQGSCQGDIHPADHPDRDCYNITSAAASFEWATAFLVVFYFLTLSLDLWPAAKTSPRFLRKMAKWEEDHLSKAESHLIADLHEPSNQPTGNYFSDRSDYDHAYDTENAYPMRQHSPPSMEQPNHPYAGFKIKDTLKTGWFIAQAAFEPYIVASGAFFIPLALEQLAKDNAASDGRIAFLGWRVESASYSLYIGSLSVFIQALAVISLGTAADNVTHRLHLLTTAAIVGSLACISFYPLTGLFWPIASVIAILTQTSYGIGGVCLNSYLPYLAKRTVKRLKYGLDNDYAPIFTDEPEEGDDVDDNASFSHSETSSSSGDASDEVVDEKFSVQTQTARLSAYGQALGYASGIALLIVLLIPLNILSKSPHPPDNPVPPPIFARMIFTKRSPIVAIRACITFTGVLWALLAIPAITLIRKDTPTKQENENQLSYSQAIKEAWKRLYHTFQVREIKQLQSTYWFLLAWALLSDGFATITSTAILFAKTQLHMDSQQLLAITVLSPLAGALGSMSSPYIQKQLKWSNHRSLVAIVLAGLFVPFYGLLGFLPFFKNIGFGGFTTPEEMFGFAIYFGAIYGAFQSYARTVFSGLIPPGQEAHWFSIYAISSKSTSFIGSLLVGLLADKSSNIRSGFLAIAVLFLIPLPVLISKIRPAQGYVDARIYAQARS
;
A
#
# COMPACT_ATOMS: atom_id res chain seq x y z
N MET A 1 16.79 48.21 -16.91
CA MET A 1 16.51 47.27 -15.80
C MET A 1 15.01 47.13 -15.64
N PRO A 2 14.40 45.96 -15.91
CA PRO A 2 12.99 45.72 -15.65
C PRO A 2 12.78 44.90 -14.35
N ASP A 3 12.17 45.58 -13.38
CA ASP A 3 11.20 45.15 -12.37
C ASP A 3 11.08 43.63 -12.06
N THR A 4 11.79 43.18 -11.02
CA THR A 4 11.66 41.84 -10.43
C THR A 4 10.62 41.82 -9.31
N THR A 5 9.37 42.18 -9.59
CA THR A 5 8.25 41.89 -8.68
C THR A 5 7.56 40.60 -9.11
N ARG A 6 8.12 39.45 -8.69
CA ARG A 6 7.41 38.16 -8.74
C ARG A 6 6.06 38.32 -8.04
N ARG A 7 4.96 38.23 -8.80
CA ARG A 7 3.62 38.08 -8.25
C ARG A 7 3.62 36.93 -7.25
N ALA A 8 3.45 37.24 -5.96
CA ALA A 8 3.24 36.26 -4.92
C ALA A 8 2.05 35.35 -5.29
N PRO A 9 2.16 34.01 -5.18
CA PRO A 9 1.06 33.12 -5.47
C PRO A 9 -0.12 33.42 -4.54
N LYS A 10 -1.33 33.50 -5.11
CA LYS A 10 -2.57 33.74 -4.36
C LYS A 10 -2.73 32.69 -3.24
N PRO A 11 -3.04 33.09 -1.99
CA PRO A 11 -3.08 32.17 -0.86
C PRO A 11 -4.39 31.38 -0.81
N THR A 12 -4.30 30.05 -0.87
CA THR A 12 -5.42 29.13 -0.61
C THR A 12 -5.50 28.82 0.88
N HIS A 13 -6.06 29.75 1.65
CA HIS A 13 -6.30 29.63 3.10
C HIS A 13 -7.11 28.36 3.49
N LEU A 14 -7.85 27.77 2.54
CA LEU A 14 -8.74 26.62 2.79
C LEU A 14 -8.09 25.23 2.69
N LYS A 15 -6.83 25.05 2.26
CA LYS A 15 -6.32 23.68 1.98
C LYS A 15 -5.65 22.94 3.15
N TYR A 16 -5.05 23.65 4.11
CA TYR A 16 -4.19 23.00 5.12
C TYR A 16 -4.53 23.35 6.57
N GLY A 17 -5.34 24.38 6.84
CA GLY A 17 -5.74 24.75 8.20
C GLY A 17 -6.58 23.68 8.91
N TRP A 18 -7.37 22.91 8.15
CA TRP A 18 -8.22 21.83 8.69
C TRP A 18 -7.43 20.71 9.35
N ILE A 19 -6.18 20.51 8.93
CA ILE A 19 -5.29 19.44 9.40
C ILE A 19 -4.96 19.63 10.90
N MET A 20 -4.96 20.86 11.40
CA MET A 20 -4.78 21.18 12.82
C MET A 20 -5.93 20.64 13.69
N TYR A 21 -7.14 20.51 13.15
CA TYR A 21 -8.29 20.03 13.92
C TYR A 21 -8.26 18.52 14.14
N SER A 22 -7.48 17.76 13.36
CA SER A 22 -7.42 16.29 13.51
C SER A 22 -7.00 15.87 14.94
N PRO A 23 -5.84 16.29 15.47
CA PRO A 23 -5.48 15.93 16.85
C PRO A 23 -6.40 16.56 17.92
N LEU A 24 -7.04 17.70 17.63
CA LEU A 24 -7.98 18.34 18.53
C LEU A 24 -9.31 17.58 18.63
N ILE A 25 -9.79 17.04 17.51
CA ILE A 25 -10.96 16.14 17.46
C ILE A 25 -10.61 14.81 18.13
N ALA A 26 -9.41 14.27 17.91
CA ALA A 26 -8.95 13.07 18.62
C ALA A 26 -8.97 13.27 20.15
N ALA A 27 -8.46 14.41 20.63
CA ALA A 27 -8.53 14.77 22.05
C ALA A 27 -9.97 14.91 22.55
N GLY A 28 -10.84 15.55 21.78
CA GLY A 28 -12.26 15.72 22.11
C GLY A 28 -13.03 14.40 22.19
N VAL A 29 -12.88 13.53 21.20
CA VAL A 29 -13.52 12.21 21.16
C VAL A 29 -13.01 11.32 22.30
N TRP A 30 -11.70 11.31 22.55
CA TRP A 30 -11.11 10.55 23.64
C TRP A 30 -11.60 11.05 25.01
N THR A 31 -11.70 12.36 25.19
CA THR A 31 -12.27 12.96 26.40
C THR A 31 -13.74 12.60 26.57
N ALA A 32 -14.53 12.66 25.49
CA ALA A 32 -15.94 12.26 25.50
C ALA A 32 -16.12 10.77 25.83
N ASN A 33 -15.18 9.92 25.41
CA ASN A 33 -15.14 8.51 25.78
C ASN A 33 -14.98 8.35 27.30
N LEU A 34 -13.93 8.95 27.87
CA LEU A 34 -13.61 8.83 29.30
C LEU A 34 -14.72 9.42 30.19
N ILE A 35 -15.20 10.62 29.87
CA ILE A 35 -16.31 11.26 30.60
C ILE A 35 -17.60 10.46 30.42
N GLY A 36 -17.87 9.95 29.22
CA GLY A 36 -19.05 9.14 28.93
C GLY A 36 -19.08 7.86 29.78
N LEU A 37 -17.96 7.16 29.89
CA LEU A 37 -17.84 5.98 30.76
C LEU A 37 -18.03 6.35 32.25
N LEU A 38 -17.47 7.46 32.72
CA LEU A 38 -17.66 7.94 34.09
C LEU A 38 -19.11 8.33 34.40
N VAL A 39 -19.80 8.99 33.46
CA VAL A 39 -21.21 9.35 33.61
C VAL A 39 -22.08 8.10 33.62
N LEU A 40 -21.83 7.14 32.71
CA LEU A 40 -22.55 5.86 32.68
C LEU A 40 -22.33 5.03 33.95
N TRP A 41 -21.16 5.15 34.56
CA TRP A 41 -20.87 4.56 35.87
C TRP A 41 -21.61 5.30 37.01
N ALA A 42 -21.64 6.63 36.99
CA ALA A 42 -22.26 7.44 38.03
C ALA A 42 -23.80 7.34 38.07
N THR A 43 -24.46 7.06 36.94
CA THR A 43 -25.93 7.06 36.83
C THR A 43 -26.59 5.70 37.02
N ASN A 44 -25.84 4.59 37.09
CA ASN A 44 -26.39 3.24 37.19
C ASN A 44 -26.02 2.56 38.52
N ASP A 45 -26.99 2.48 39.44
CA ASP A 45 -26.79 1.89 40.79
C ASP A 45 -26.50 0.37 40.79
N TYR A 46 -26.90 -0.34 39.74
CA TYR A 46 -26.79 -1.81 39.63
C TYR A 46 -25.33 -2.32 39.62
N TYR A 47 -24.36 -1.49 39.23
CA TYR A 47 -22.97 -1.89 39.03
C TYR A 47 -22.02 -1.47 40.16
N ARG A 48 -22.50 -0.72 41.16
CA ARG A 48 -21.80 -0.58 42.46
C ARG A 48 -21.71 -1.92 43.21
N ILE A 49 -22.58 -2.88 42.87
CA ILE A 49 -22.74 -4.17 43.56
C ILE A 49 -21.98 -5.31 42.84
N ILE A 50 -21.79 -5.22 41.52
CA ILE A 50 -21.05 -6.24 40.72
C ILE A 50 -19.54 -5.94 40.69
N ALA A 51 -19.14 -4.66 40.88
CA ALA A 51 -17.75 -4.29 41.08
C ALA A 51 -17.30 -4.59 42.52
N GLY A 52 -17.18 -5.87 42.88
CA GLY A 52 -16.36 -6.29 44.01
C GLY A 52 -14.86 -6.09 43.72
N ARG A 53 -14.46 -4.93 43.15
CA ARG A 53 -13.15 -4.58 42.56
C ARG A 53 -12.56 -3.24 43.04
N GLY A 54 -12.89 -2.83 44.28
CA GLY A 54 -12.25 -1.68 44.95
C GLY A 54 -13.09 -0.40 44.87
N LEU A 55 -12.60 0.70 45.44
CA LEU A 55 -13.29 1.98 45.49
C LEU A 55 -13.44 2.63 44.11
N VAL A 56 -12.51 2.35 43.19
CA VAL A 56 -12.44 2.91 41.83
C VAL A 56 -12.45 1.76 40.82
N VAL A 57 -13.36 1.81 39.84
CA VAL A 57 -13.50 0.80 38.79
C VAL A 57 -12.48 0.99 37.66
N TYR A 58 -12.02 -0.09 37.03
CA TYR A 58 -11.13 -0.03 35.86
C TYR A 58 -11.86 0.51 34.62
N ILE A 59 -11.10 1.17 33.75
CA ILE A 59 -11.62 1.60 32.44
C ILE A 59 -11.98 0.38 31.59
N SER A 60 -11.17 -0.68 31.65
CA SER A 60 -11.40 -1.93 30.91
C SER A 60 -12.76 -2.55 31.25
N ASP A 61 -13.11 -2.62 32.54
CA ASP A 61 -14.35 -3.21 33.03
C ASP A 61 -15.58 -2.42 32.53
N LEU A 62 -15.51 -1.08 32.54
CA LEU A 62 -16.56 -0.22 32.00
C LEU A 62 -16.67 -0.31 30.47
N GLY A 63 -15.53 -0.40 29.78
CA GLY A 63 -15.46 -0.58 28.34
C GLY A 63 -16.05 -1.92 27.88
N ALA A 64 -15.83 -2.98 28.64
CA ALA A 64 -16.40 -4.31 28.41
C ALA A 64 -17.91 -4.35 28.65
N THR A 65 -18.41 -3.53 29.56
CA THR A 65 -19.86 -3.40 29.81
C THR A 65 -20.52 -2.62 28.67
N TRP A 66 -19.93 -1.50 28.27
CA TRP A 66 -20.46 -0.62 27.22
C TRP A 66 -19.70 -0.75 25.90
N LYS A 67 -19.51 -1.99 25.43
CA LYS A 67 -18.66 -2.33 24.27
C LYS A 67 -18.94 -1.47 23.04
N THR A 68 -20.21 -1.30 22.69
CA THR A 68 -20.60 -0.54 21.49
C THR A 68 -20.16 0.93 21.59
N PHE A 69 -20.31 1.55 22.76
CA PHE A 69 -19.89 2.93 22.99
C PHE A 69 -18.36 3.03 22.96
N PHE A 70 -17.69 2.14 23.69
CA PHE A 70 -16.23 2.14 23.81
C PHE A 70 -15.53 1.88 22.47
N ILE A 71 -15.98 0.91 21.69
CA ILE A 71 -15.42 0.59 20.37
C ILE A 71 -15.61 1.77 19.40
N VAL A 72 -16.81 2.36 19.34
CA VAL A 72 -17.09 3.48 18.41
C VAL A 72 -16.20 4.67 18.75
N MET A 73 -16.07 5.03 20.02
CA MET A 73 -15.23 6.15 20.45
C MET A 73 -13.73 5.89 20.25
N ASN A 74 -13.26 4.65 20.47
CA ASN A 74 -11.87 4.27 20.20
C ASN A 74 -11.55 4.32 18.70
N CYS A 75 -12.43 3.79 17.84
CA CYS A 75 -12.29 3.87 16.39
C CYS A 75 -12.26 5.33 15.89
N CYS A 76 -13.13 6.18 16.42
CA CYS A 76 -13.13 7.61 16.10
C CYS A 76 -11.83 8.28 16.57
N THR A 77 -11.35 7.99 17.78
CA THR A 77 -10.09 8.54 18.31
C THR A 77 -8.91 8.16 17.41
N VAL A 78 -8.78 6.88 17.07
CA VAL A 78 -7.73 6.38 16.14
C VAL A 78 -7.85 7.02 14.77
N GLY A 79 -9.07 7.14 14.25
CA GLY A 79 -9.39 7.75 12.96
C GLY A 79 -8.94 9.20 12.82
N PHE A 80 -8.78 9.93 13.94
CA PHE A 80 -8.26 11.30 13.95
C PHE A 80 -6.82 11.42 14.46
N TYR A 81 -6.35 10.49 15.28
CA TYR A 81 -4.98 10.44 15.78
C TYR A 81 -3.97 10.01 14.69
N LEU A 82 -4.25 8.94 13.94
CA LEU A 82 -3.33 8.46 12.89
C LEU A 82 -3.12 9.52 11.79
N PRO A 83 -4.17 10.15 11.22
CA PRO A 83 -3.96 11.23 10.26
C PRO A 83 -3.17 12.41 10.84
N ALA A 84 -3.23 12.68 12.15
CA ALA A 84 -2.44 13.74 12.78
C ALA A 84 -0.94 13.45 12.73
N ILE A 85 -0.51 12.23 13.07
CA ILE A 85 0.92 11.85 13.01
C ILE A 85 1.42 11.74 11.55
N PHE A 86 0.57 11.27 10.62
CA PHE A 86 0.88 11.29 9.18
C PHE A 86 0.99 12.71 8.62
N ALA A 87 0.09 13.60 9.02
CA ALA A 87 0.10 15.00 8.61
C ALA A 87 1.36 15.72 9.08
N GLN A 88 1.85 15.43 10.28
CA GLN A 88 3.12 15.97 10.76
C GLN A 88 4.28 15.56 9.86
N ARG A 89 4.37 14.28 9.51
CA ARG A 89 5.43 13.81 8.59
C ARG A 89 5.31 14.42 7.19
N TRP A 90 4.08 14.50 6.67
CA TRP A 90 3.82 15.05 5.35
C TRP A 90 4.11 16.55 5.28
N LEU A 91 3.69 17.34 6.28
CA LEU A 91 3.93 18.79 6.31
C LEU A 91 5.42 19.13 6.50
N ARG A 92 6.20 18.27 7.16
CA ARG A 92 7.67 18.39 7.22
C ARG A 92 8.31 18.08 5.87
N ALA A 93 7.77 17.14 5.10
CA ALA A 93 8.27 16.82 3.75
C ALA A 93 7.91 17.86 2.68
N VAL A 94 7.00 18.80 3.00
CA VAL A 94 6.58 19.92 2.13
C VAL A 94 7.14 21.26 2.67
N ASP A 95 8.09 21.20 3.60
CA ASP A 95 8.78 22.36 4.22
C ASP A 95 7.84 23.42 4.80
N ARG A 96 6.63 23.01 5.20
CA ARG A 96 5.62 23.93 5.76
C ARG A 96 5.74 24.10 7.27
N ILE A 97 6.30 23.10 7.92
CA ILE A 97 6.77 23.10 9.30
C ILE A 97 8.27 22.74 9.27
N PRO A 98 9.05 23.02 10.34
CA PRO A 98 10.52 22.93 10.31
C PRO A 98 11.02 21.61 9.69
N GLU A 99 11.91 21.74 8.71
CA GLU A 99 12.47 20.61 7.96
C GLU A 99 13.39 19.77 8.87
N ALA A 100 13.40 18.45 8.60
CA ALA A 100 14.31 17.51 9.23
C ALA A 100 15.69 17.58 8.56
N LEU A 101 16.63 18.28 9.17
CA LEU A 101 17.99 18.47 8.65
C LEU A 101 18.85 17.21 8.82
N ARG A 102 18.57 16.40 9.84
CA ARG A 102 19.39 15.21 10.17
C ARG A 102 18.62 13.92 9.96
N ARG A 103 19.34 12.86 9.53
CA ARG A 103 18.77 11.51 9.31
C ARG A 103 18.07 10.94 10.55
N ARG A 104 18.56 11.25 11.75
CA ARG A 104 17.97 10.82 13.04
C ARG A 104 16.53 11.30 13.23
N GLU A 105 16.22 12.53 12.82
CA GLU A 105 14.89 13.14 12.97
C GLU A 105 13.89 12.44 12.06
N THR A 106 14.33 12.11 10.85
CA THR A 106 13.56 11.28 9.92
C THR A 106 13.30 9.88 10.46
N VAL A 107 14.30 9.25 11.10
CA VAL A 107 14.13 7.93 11.74
C VAL A 107 13.11 8.02 12.88
N PHE A 108 13.21 9.02 13.76
CA PHE A 108 12.24 9.21 14.84
C PHE A 108 10.83 9.46 14.31
N GLY A 109 10.66 10.27 13.26
CA GLY A 109 9.36 10.49 12.64
C GLY A 109 8.73 9.23 12.04
N TRP A 110 9.53 8.32 11.47
CA TRP A 110 9.02 7.02 11.01
C TRP A 110 8.71 6.07 12.17
N LEU A 111 9.52 6.06 13.23
CA LEU A 111 9.25 5.29 14.45
C LEU A 111 7.93 5.72 15.09
N THR A 112 7.64 7.03 15.16
CA THR A 112 6.34 7.54 15.63
C THR A 112 5.18 6.92 14.87
N ILE A 113 5.26 6.87 13.53
CA ILE A 113 4.19 6.34 12.69
C ILE A 113 4.03 4.83 12.89
N VAL A 114 5.12 4.06 12.84
CA VAL A 114 5.08 2.60 12.96
C VAL A 114 4.50 2.18 14.32
N PHE A 115 5.04 2.71 15.41
CA PHE A 115 4.56 2.39 16.75
C PHE A 115 3.18 3.00 17.05
N GLY A 116 2.84 4.14 16.43
CA GLY A 116 1.50 4.72 16.51
C GLY A 116 0.42 3.85 15.87
N ILE A 117 0.75 3.17 14.75
CA ILE A 117 -0.13 2.17 14.10
C ILE A 117 -0.27 0.94 14.99
N ILE A 118 0.84 0.40 15.53
CA ILE A 118 0.83 -0.76 16.43
C ILE A 118 -0.02 -0.47 17.68
N GLY A 119 0.20 0.69 18.31
CA GLY A 119 -0.58 1.11 19.47
C GLY A 119 -2.06 1.29 19.14
N SER A 120 -2.39 1.90 18.00
CA SER A 120 -3.78 2.08 17.55
C SER A 120 -4.49 0.77 17.24
N ALA A 121 -3.78 -0.21 16.67
CA ALA A 121 -4.30 -1.56 16.46
C ALA A 121 -4.60 -2.24 17.80
N GLY A 122 -3.68 -2.12 18.78
CA GLY A 122 -3.89 -2.60 20.14
C GLY A 122 -5.15 -2.00 20.79
N LEU A 123 -5.38 -0.68 20.66
CA LEU A 123 -6.54 0.02 21.21
C LEU A 123 -7.88 -0.44 20.61
N ILE A 124 -7.92 -0.72 19.30
CA ILE A 124 -9.14 -1.22 18.65
C ILE A 124 -9.37 -2.68 19.05
N THR A 125 -8.32 -3.50 19.03
CA THR A 125 -8.43 -4.94 19.34
C THR A 125 -8.84 -5.16 20.80
N LEU A 126 -8.32 -4.40 21.77
CA LEU A 126 -8.75 -4.50 23.18
C LEU A 126 -10.21 -4.04 23.39
N GLY A 127 -10.73 -3.16 22.51
CA GLY A 127 -12.13 -2.77 22.54
C GLY A 127 -13.06 -3.87 22.03
N ILE A 128 -12.60 -4.67 21.07
CA ILE A 128 -13.35 -5.78 20.47
C ILE A 128 -13.27 -7.03 21.38
N MET A 129 -12.07 -7.35 21.86
CA MET A 129 -11.78 -8.49 22.74
C MET A 129 -11.79 -8.01 24.19
N ASP A 130 -12.96 -8.06 24.82
CA ASP A 130 -13.18 -7.58 26.17
C ASP A 130 -12.51 -8.45 27.24
N ASP A 131 -12.28 -7.87 28.41
CA ASP A 131 -11.65 -8.54 29.55
C ASP A 131 -12.52 -9.67 30.15
N VAL A 132 -13.85 -9.59 30.00
CA VAL A 132 -14.79 -10.62 30.50
C VAL A 132 -14.74 -11.91 29.68
N ASN A 133 -14.83 -11.83 28.34
CA ASN A 133 -14.87 -13.03 27.50
C ASN A 133 -13.47 -13.47 27.02
N HIS A 134 -12.49 -12.55 26.98
CA HIS A 134 -11.18 -12.78 26.38
C HIS A 134 -10.05 -12.14 27.20
N GLY A 135 -10.05 -12.31 28.52
CA GLY A 135 -9.11 -11.65 29.45
C GLY A 135 -7.62 -11.74 29.07
N THR A 136 -7.12 -12.89 28.63
CA THR A 136 -5.70 -13.05 28.25
C THR A 136 -5.32 -12.27 27.00
N VAL A 137 -6.21 -12.26 26.00
CA VAL A 137 -6.05 -11.48 24.76
C VAL A 137 -6.18 -10.00 25.06
N HIS A 138 -7.16 -9.62 25.89
CA HIS A 138 -7.38 -8.24 26.32
C HIS A 138 -6.12 -7.67 26.97
N TRP A 139 -5.57 -8.33 27.99
CA TRP A 139 -4.36 -7.87 28.67
C TRP A 139 -3.13 -7.84 27.76
N SER A 140 -2.98 -8.82 26.86
CA SER A 140 -1.89 -8.83 25.87
C SER A 140 -1.98 -7.63 24.92
N MET A 141 -3.19 -7.30 24.47
CA MET A 141 -3.43 -6.16 23.58
C MET A 141 -3.35 -4.82 24.33
N THR A 142 -3.68 -4.77 25.61
CA THR A 142 -3.45 -3.62 26.48
C THR A 142 -1.96 -3.31 26.60
N VAL A 143 -1.11 -4.33 26.75
CA VAL A 143 0.35 -4.14 26.72
C VAL A 143 0.82 -3.61 25.36
N VAL A 144 0.35 -4.19 24.25
CA VAL A 144 0.68 -3.73 22.89
C VAL A 144 0.24 -2.28 22.66
N PHE A 145 -0.95 -1.90 23.14
CA PHE A 145 -1.46 -0.54 23.11
C PHE A 145 -0.58 0.43 23.90
N VAL A 146 -0.38 0.16 25.20
CA VAL A 146 0.34 1.06 26.11
C VAL A 146 1.79 1.23 25.66
N VAL A 147 2.49 0.13 25.35
CA VAL A 147 3.89 0.17 24.89
C VAL A 147 3.99 0.80 23.51
N GLY A 148 3.09 0.47 22.58
CA GLY A 148 3.08 1.04 21.23
C GLY A 148 2.88 2.56 21.23
N ILE A 149 1.89 3.06 21.98
CA ILE A 149 1.66 4.51 22.11
C ILE A 149 2.80 5.19 22.88
N ALA A 150 3.35 4.56 23.92
CA ALA A 150 4.49 5.11 24.66
C ALA A 150 5.74 5.27 23.78
N ILE A 151 6.12 4.25 23.01
CA ILE A 151 7.27 4.33 22.09
C ILE A 151 7.01 5.37 20.99
N SER A 152 5.79 5.42 20.45
CA SER A 152 5.39 6.44 19.48
C SER A 152 5.53 7.86 20.04
N ALA A 153 5.04 8.10 21.26
CA ALA A 153 5.10 9.39 21.92
C ALA A 153 6.51 9.81 22.32
N VAL A 154 7.35 8.87 22.76
CA VAL A 154 8.77 9.10 23.05
C VAL A 154 9.53 9.45 21.77
N ALA A 155 9.36 8.67 20.70
CA ALA A 155 9.99 8.95 19.40
C ALA A 155 9.60 10.34 18.87
N GLN A 156 8.32 10.71 18.98
CA GLN A 156 7.84 12.03 18.59
C GLN A 156 8.43 13.16 19.44
N THR A 157 8.59 12.92 20.75
CA THR A 157 9.21 13.88 21.68
C THR A 157 10.69 14.04 21.39
N CYS A 158 11.40 12.96 21.06
CA CYS A 158 12.80 13.00 20.63
C CYS A 158 12.97 13.75 19.30
N GLU A 159 12.07 13.55 18.33
CA GLU A 159 12.07 14.29 17.06
C GLU A 159 11.94 15.80 17.30
N VAL A 160 10.94 16.23 18.08
CA VAL A 160 10.69 17.66 18.36
C VAL A 160 11.82 18.29 19.19
N SER A 161 12.41 17.55 20.13
CA SER A 161 13.54 18.02 20.93
C SER A 161 14.84 18.13 20.13
N CYS A 162 15.08 17.22 19.18
CA CYS A 162 16.20 17.33 18.23
C CYS A 162 16.01 18.56 17.33
N LEU A 163 14.82 18.73 16.77
CA LEU A 163 14.48 19.88 15.94
C LEU A 163 14.59 21.21 16.68
N ALA A 164 14.28 21.25 17.99
CA ALA A 164 14.46 22.44 18.81
C ALA A 164 15.93 22.84 18.99
N THR A 165 16.85 21.88 18.87
CA THR A 165 18.31 22.12 18.92
C THR A 165 18.82 22.58 17.56
N ASP A 166 18.29 21.99 16.48
CA ASP A 166 18.70 22.27 15.11
C ASP A 166 18.10 23.59 14.56
N HIS A 167 16.99 24.08 15.13
CA HIS A 167 16.35 25.38 14.79
C HIS A 167 16.26 26.33 16.02
N PRO A 168 17.37 26.91 16.49
CA PRO A 168 17.40 27.75 17.70
C PRO A 168 16.64 29.08 17.57
N ASP A 169 16.39 29.53 16.34
CA ASP A 169 15.56 30.68 15.96
C ASP A 169 14.09 30.50 16.35
N ARG A 170 13.63 29.26 16.58
CA ARG A 170 12.22 28.91 16.82
C ARG A 170 11.96 28.48 18.26
N ALA A 171 11.85 29.45 19.17
CA ALA A 171 11.56 29.21 20.59
C ALA A 171 10.28 28.39 20.90
N HIS A 172 9.33 28.29 19.96
CA HIS A 172 8.13 27.46 20.13
C HIS A 172 8.43 25.95 20.11
N LEU A 173 9.47 25.50 19.40
CA LEU A 173 9.87 24.09 19.35
C LEU A 173 10.40 23.62 20.71
N ARG A 174 11.24 24.44 21.34
CA ARG A 174 11.81 24.13 22.66
C ARG A 174 10.73 24.02 23.74
N ARG A 175 9.78 24.97 23.77
CA ARG A 175 8.66 24.95 24.73
C ARG A 175 7.75 23.73 24.53
N ASN A 176 7.46 23.38 23.28
CA ASN A 176 6.61 22.24 22.96
C ASN A 176 7.33 20.90 23.23
N GLY A 177 8.62 20.80 22.93
CA GLY A 177 9.45 19.66 23.30
C GLY A 177 9.49 19.41 24.81
N ILE A 178 9.67 20.47 25.63
CA ILE A 178 9.65 20.36 27.10
C ILE A 178 8.25 19.96 27.60
N LEU A 179 7.19 20.61 27.10
CA LEU A 179 5.81 20.28 27.48
C LEU A 179 5.49 18.80 27.20
N LYS A 180 5.88 18.31 26.04
CA LYS A 180 5.71 16.90 25.66
C LYS A 180 6.51 15.97 26.55
N LEU A 181 7.77 16.30 26.83
CA LEU A 181 8.62 15.49 27.69
C LEU A 181 8.01 15.33 29.08
N ILE A 182 7.45 16.40 29.64
CA ILE A 182 6.76 16.37 30.94
C ILE A 182 5.52 15.46 30.87
N ILE A 183 4.65 15.65 29.88
CA ILE A 183 3.39 14.88 29.75
C ILE A 183 3.67 13.39 29.50
N VAL A 184 4.56 13.07 28.56
CA VAL A 184 4.93 11.69 28.22
C VAL A 184 5.66 11.02 29.37
N GLY A 185 6.58 11.74 30.03
CA GLY A 185 7.28 11.23 31.21
C GLY A 185 6.32 10.89 32.36
N LEU A 186 5.34 11.77 32.63
CA LEU A 186 4.32 11.52 33.65
C LEU A 186 3.42 10.34 33.27
N ALA A 187 3.00 10.24 32.01
CA ALA A 187 2.17 9.14 31.53
C ALA A 187 2.89 7.78 31.64
N VAL A 188 4.18 7.72 31.28
CA VAL A 188 5.00 6.51 31.42
C VAL A 188 5.19 6.14 32.89
N ALA A 189 5.43 7.12 33.78
CA ALA A 189 5.53 6.86 35.21
C ALA A 189 4.22 6.30 35.80
N CYS A 190 3.07 6.87 35.42
CA CYS A 190 1.75 6.37 35.82
C CYS A 190 1.49 4.95 35.28
N ALA A 191 1.86 4.67 34.03
CA ALA A 191 1.69 3.34 33.41
C ALA A 191 2.57 2.26 34.08
N ILE A 192 3.82 2.58 34.43
CA ILE A 192 4.71 1.67 35.17
C ILE A 192 4.14 1.40 36.57
N THR A 193 3.67 2.45 37.24
CA THR A 193 3.07 2.34 38.58
C THR A 193 1.80 1.48 38.54
N PHE A 194 0.93 1.68 37.54
CA PHE A 194 -0.22 0.83 37.28
C PHE A 194 0.17 -0.64 37.09
N GLY A 195 1.14 -0.95 36.22
CA GLY A 195 1.59 -2.32 35.97
C GLY A 195 2.17 -2.99 37.22
N GLY A 196 2.93 -2.24 38.03
CA GLY A 196 3.50 -2.75 39.29
C GLY A 196 2.43 -3.03 40.36
N LEU A 197 1.45 -2.14 40.52
CA LEU A 197 0.34 -2.33 41.46
C LEU A 197 -0.57 -3.49 41.02
N GLN A 198 -0.87 -3.59 39.72
CA GLN A 198 -1.66 -4.68 39.16
C GLN A 198 -0.95 -6.04 39.35
N GLY A 199 0.35 -6.12 39.07
CA GLY A 199 1.13 -7.34 39.24
C GLY A 199 1.28 -7.78 40.70
N SER A 200 1.15 -6.86 41.67
CA SER A 200 1.33 -7.16 43.10
C SER A 200 0.15 -7.90 43.73
N CYS A 201 -1.08 -7.69 43.23
CA CYS A 201 -2.30 -8.36 43.71
C CYS A 201 -3.03 -9.15 42.62
N GLN A 202 -2.46 -9.26 41.41
CA GLN A 202 -3.07 -9.92 40.23
C GLN A 202 -4.50 -9.45 39.90
N GLY A 203 -4.89 -8.25 40.36
CA GLY A 203 -6.25 -7.72 40.22
C GLY A 203 -7.30 -8.31 41.17
N ASP A 204 -6.90 -9.11 42.16
CA ASP A 204 -7.77 -9.68 43.20
C ASP A 204 -7.68 -8.87 44.51
N ILE A 205 -8.81 -8.69 45.19
CA ILE A 205 -8.91 -7.98 46.48
C ILE A 205 -8.74 -8.93 47.66
N HIS A 206 -9.09 -10.20 47.48
CA HIS A 206 -8.96 -11.23 48.50
C HIS A 206 -8.17 -12.42 47.95
N PRO A 207 -6.88 -12.21 47.59
CA PRO A 207 -6.07 -13.29 47.06
C PRO A 207 -5.93 -14.41 48.11
N ALA A 208 -6.28 -15.64 47.71
CA ALA A 208 -6.19 -16.82 48.58
C ALA A 208 -4.76 -17.09 49.09
N ASP A 209 -3.75 -16.66 48.34
CA ASP A 209 -2.34 -16.90 48.63
C ASP A 209 -1.74 -15.93 49.67
N HIS A 210 -2.33 -14.74 49.85
CA HIS A 210 -1.79 -13.67 50.73
C HIS A 210 -2.90 -12.87 51.44
N PRO A 211 -3.57 -13.46 52.45
CA PRO A 211 -4.73 -12.84 53.11
C PRO A 211 -4.42 -11.59 53.95
N ASP A 212 -3.16 -11.36 54.33
CA ASP A 212 -2.73 -10.22 55.16
C ASP A 212 -2.41 -8.95 54.36
N ARG A 213 -2.47 -9.00 53.02
CA ARG A 213 -2.10 -7.89 52.13
C ARG A 213 -3.33 -7.02 51.85
N ASP A 214 -3.21 -5.70 52.03
CA ASP A 214 -4.29 -4.72 51.77
C ASP A 214 -4.53 -4.50 50.26
N CYS A 215 -4.91 -5.57 49.56
CA CYS A 215 -5.14 -5.59 48.12
C CYS A 215 -6.37 -4.77 47.70
N TYR A 216 -7.26 -4.43 48.64
CA TYR A 216 -8.36 -3.50 48.41
C TYR A 216 -7.87 -2.09 48.03
N ASN A 217 -6.95 -1.53 48.82
CA ASN A 217 -6.40 -0.20 48.56
C ASN A 217 -5.44 -0.20 47.37
N ILE A 218 -4.67 -1.28 47.19
CA ILE A 218 -3.72 -1.43 46.08
C ILE A 218 -4.43 -1.53 44.72
N THR A 219 -5.50 -2.32 44.61
CA THR A 219 -6.28 -2.43 43.36
C THR A 219 -7.02 -1.13 43.03
N SER A 220 -7.56 -0.44 44.04
CA SER A 220 -8.19 0.88 43.87
C SER A 220 -7.18 1.95 43.40
N ALA A 221 -5.95 1.88 43.91
CA ALA A 221 -4.86 2.75 43.47
C ALA A 221 -4.43 2.42 42.02
N ALA A 222 -4.34 1.14 41.65
CA ALA A 222 -4.03 0.71 40.29
C ALA A 222 -5.06 1.27 39.28
N ALA A 223 -6.36 1.08 39.54
CA ALA A 223 -7.41 1.66 38.71
C ALA A 223 -7.29 3.18 38.58
N SER A 224 -6.97 3.89 39.68
CA SER A 224 -6.75 5.34 39.66
C SER A 224 -5.59 5.76 38.74
N PHE A 225 -4.48 5.00 38.73
CA PHE A 225 -3.37 5.24 37.82
C PHE A 225 -3.68 4.89 36.35
N GLU A 226 -4.56 3.94 36.09
CA GLU A 226 -5.09 3.65 34.74
C GLU A 226 -5.85 4.87 34.21
N TRP A 227 -6.79 5.41 34.99
CA TRP A 227 -7.53 6.63 34.65
C TRP A 227 -6.60 7.84 34.47
N ALA A 228 -5.65 8.05 35.38
CA ALA A 228 -4.68 9.14 35.28
C ALA A 228 -3.87 9.05 33.97
N THR A 229 -3.42 7.86 33.61
CA THR A 229 -2.68 7.61 32.36
C THR A 229 -3.57 7.92 31.15
N ALA A 230 -4.84 7.48 31.14
CA ALA A 230 -5.77 7.73 30.05
C ALA A 230 -6.08 9.23 29.87
N PHE A 231 -6.20 10.00 30.95
CA PHE A 231 -6.37 11.46 30.86
C PHE A 231 -5.10 12.18 30.40
N LEU A 232 -3.91 11.68 30.74
CA LEU A 232 -2.64 12.25 30.25
C LEU A 232 -2.47 12.11 28.73
N VAL A 233 -3.04 11.06 28.13
CA VAL A 233 -3.10 10.89 26.68
C VAL A 233 -3.90 12.01 25.98
N VAL A 234 -4.92 12.59 26.64
CA VAL A 234 -5.64 13.78 26.12
C VAL A 234 -4.66 14.93 25.90
N PHE A 235 -3.85 15.24 26.93
CA PHE A 235 -2.89 16.34 26.86
C PHE A 235 -1.80 16.06 25.83
N TYR A 236 -1.40 14.80 25.66
CA TYR A 236 -0.51 14.41 24.57
C TYR A 236 -1.11 14.72 23.20
N PHE A 237 -2.37 14.38 22.93
CA PHE A 237 -3.03 14.76 21.67
C PHE A 237 -3.12 16.28 21.46
N LEU A 238 -3.35 17.05 22.53
CA LEU A 238 -3.30 18.52 22.46
C LEU A 238 -1.91 19.02 22.07
N THR A 239 -0.83 18.39 22.53
CA THR A 239 0.54 18.78 22.09
C THR A 239 0.78 18.53 20.60
N LEU A 240 0.14 17.53 20.00
CA LEU A 240 0.22 17.31 18.54
C LEU A 240 -0.46 18.43 17.76
N SER A 241 -1.52 19.01 18.32
CA SER A 241 -2.18 20.21 17.78
C SER A 241 -1.24 21.41 17.82
N LEU A 242 -0.44 21.55 18.89
CA LEU A 242 0.56 22.61 19.02
C LEU A 242 1.72 22.47 18.02
N ASP A 243 2.12 21.24 17.65
CA ASP A 243 3.11 21.03 16.57
C ASP A 243 2.60 21.51 15.20
N LEU A 244 1.31 21.30 14.94
CA LEU A 244 0.67 21.63 13.67
C LEU A 244 0.23 23.10 13.61
N TRP A 245 0.18 23.78 14.75
CA TRP A 245 -0.25 25.16 14.89
C TRP A 245 0.51 26.17 14.00
N PRO A 246 1.86 26.09 13.83
CA PRO A 246 2.58 26.98 12.92
C PRO A 246 2.13 26.88 11.46
N ALA A 247 1.68 25.70 11.02
CA ALA A 247 1.15 25.51 9.67
C ALA A 247 -0.12 26.36 9.43
N ALA A 248 -0.93 26.58 10.47
CA ALA A 248 -2.12 27.44 10.45
C ALA A 248 -1.80 28.95 10.55
N LYS A 249 -0.69 29.32 11.20
CA LYS A 249 -0.30 30.74 11.43
C LYS A 249 0.34 31.45 10.23
N THR A 250 0.58 30.76 9.11
CA THR A 250 1.05 31.36 7.84
C THR A 250 -0.06 32.17 7.13
N SER A 251 -0.68 33.09 7.86
CA SER A 251 -1.70 34.03 7.38
C SER A 251 -1.10 35.00 6.37
N PRO A 252 -1.78 35.29 5.23
CA PRO A 252 -1.36 36.31 4.28
C PRO A 252 -1.23 37.70 4.92
N ARG A 253 -2.03 37.98 5.96
CA ARG A 253 -1.96 39.24 6.71
C ARG A 253 -0.72 39.29 7.61
N PHE A 254 -0.32 38.16 8.20
CA PHE A 254 0.88 38.07 9.03
C PHE A 254 2.16 38.13 8.18
N LEU A 255 2.21 37.42 7.06
CA LEU A 255 3.31 37.52 6.10
C LEU A 255 3.45 38.94 5.52
N ARG A 256 2.34 39.62 5.22
CA ARG A 256 2.37 41.05 4.86
C ARG A 256 2.84 41.95 5.99
N LYS A 257 2.45 41.66 7.25
CA LYS A 257 2.90 42.42 8.43
C LYS A 257 4.40 42.22 8.69
N MET A 258 4.90 41.00 8.51
CA MET A 258 6.33 40.67 8.63
C MET A 258 7.14 41.29 7.50
N ALA A 259 6.70 41.16 6.25
CA ALA A 259 7.36 41.82 5.11
C ALA A 259 7.44 43.34 5.30
N LYS A 260 6.33 43.95 5.76
CA LYS A 260 6.30 45.39 6.06
C LYS A 260 7.21 45.77 7.24
N TRP A 261 7.24 44.94 8.28
CA TRP A 261 8.14 45.12 9.42
C TRP A 261 9.62 44.98 9.00
N GLU A 262 9.93 44.03 8.12
CA GLU A 262 11.27 43.77 7.59
C GLU A 262 11.75 44.93 6.68
N GLU A 263 10.88 45.46 5.82
CA GLU A 263 11.12 46.72 5.08
C GLU A 263 11.36 47.91 6.03
N ASP A 264 10.55 48.07 7.07
CA ASP A 264 10.70 49.15 8.06
C ASP A 264 12.00 49.03 8.87
N HIS A 265 12.53 47.82 9.09
CA HIS A 265 13.78 47.59 9.84
C HIS A 265 15.01 47.71 8.95
N LEU A 266 14.95 47.23 7.70
CA LEU A 266 16.01 47.42 6.71
C LEU A 266 16.18 48.90 6.36
N SER A 267 15.07 49.63 6.14
CA SER A 267 15.13 51.08 5.89
C SER A 267 15.68 51.86 7.08
N LYS A 268 15.37 51.47 8.32
CA LYS A 268 16.01 52.04 9.52
C LYS A 268 17.50 51.72 9.57
N ALA A 269 17.89 50.46 9.37
CA ALA A 269 19.30 50.07 9.37
C ALA A 269 20.10 50.79 8.27
N GLU A 270 19.51 50.96 7.09
CA GLU A 270 20.09 51.70 5.96
C GLU A 270 20.18 53.20 6.26
N SER A 271 19.18 53.79 6.94
CA SER A 271 19.26 55.19 7.40
C SER A 271 20.33 55.43 8.46
N HIS A 272 20.62 54.44 9.32
CA HIS A 272 21.72 54.50 10.28
C HIS A 272 23.09 54.37 9.58
N LEU A 273 23.21 53.49 8.58
CA LEU A 273 24.41 53.37 7.75
C LEU A 273 24.70 54.62 6.89
N ILE A 274 23.65 55.27 6.37
CA ILE A 274 23.78 56.52 5.60
C ILE A 274 24.08 57.72 6.52
N ALA A 275 23.59 57.71 7.76
CA ALA A 275 23.96 58.71 8.77
C ALA A 275 25.44 58.61 9.17
N ASP A 276 25.98 57.39 9.31
CA ASP A 276 27.41 57.15 9.59
C ASP A 276 28.32 57.53 8.40
N LEU A 277 27.81 57.51 7.17
CA LEU A 277 28.53 57.96 5.96
C LEU A 277 28.54 59.49 5.78
N HIS A 278 27.75 60.24 6.56
CA HIS A 278 27.59 61.69 6.43
C HIS A 278 28.27 62.52 7.53
N GLU A 279 29.08 61.92 8.41
CA GLU A 279 29.94 62.69 9.32
C GLU A 279 31.17 63.27 8.58
N PRO A 280 31.37 64.60 8.57
CA PRO A 280 32.46 65.22 7.82
C PRO A 280 33.76 65.19 8.64
N SER A 281 34.74 64.39 8.22
CA SER A 281 36.12 64.54 8.67
C SER A 281 36.88 65.49 7.74
N ASN A 282 37.36 66.60 8.31
CA ASN A 282 38.07 67.70 7.67
C ASN A 282 39.50 67.31 7.20
N GLN A 283 39.76 67.53 5.89
CA GLN A 283 41.01 68.02 5.24
C GLN A 283 42.32 67.16 5.24
N PRO A 284 43.33 67.47 4.37
CA PRO A 284 43.29 67.98 2.99
C PRO A 284 44.29 67.30 2.00
N THR A 285 44.32 67.80 0.75
CA THR A 285 45.30 67.65 -0.37
C THR A 285 45.01 66.50 -1.36
N GLY A 286 45.00 66.68 -2.69
CA GLY A 286 45.15 67.85 -3.57
C GLY A 286 45.23 67.38 -5.03
N ASN A 287 44.90 68.28 -5.98
CA ASN A 287 45.35 68.30 -7.39
C ASN A 287 44.87 67.16 -8.33
N TYR A 288 44.60 67.30 -9.65
CA TYR A 288 44.82 68.32 -10.68
C TYR A 288 43.76 68.09 -11.79
N PHE A 289 43.19 69.19 -12.30
CA PHE A 289 42.80 69.49 -13.69
C PHE A 289 41.81 68.65 -14.53
N SER A 290 40.86 69.42 -15.06
CA SER A 290 40.02 69.26 -16.25
C SER A 290 40.81 69.10 -17.56
N ASP A 291 40.22 68.42 -18.55
CA ASP A 291 39.49 69.04 -19.68
C ASP A 291 39.56 68.18 -20.96
N ARG A 292 38.53 68.36 -21.80
CA ARG A 292 38.51 68.26 -23.27
C ARG A 292 37.96 67.02 -24.01
N SER A 293 37.17 67.40 -25.01
CA SER A 293 36.32 66.70 -25.97
C SER A 293 37.00 66.31 -27.29
N ASP A 294 36.31 65.42 -28.01
CA ASP A 294 36.27 65.18 -29.48
C ASP A 294 37.55 64.77 -30.24
N TYR A 295 37.46 63.70 -31.03
CA TYR A 295 37.63 63.75 -32.50
C TYR A 295 37.26 62.42 -33.20
N ASP A 296 36.66 62.58 -34.38
CA ASP A 296 36.23 61.61 -35.37
C ASP A 296 37.34 60.85 -36.12
N HIS A 297 36.94 59.71 -36.72
CA HIS A 297 37.26 59.18 -38.05
C HIS A 297 37.77 57.74 -38.19
N ALA A 298 37.11 57.08 -39.15
CA ALA A 298 37.27 55.75 -39.72
C ALA A 298 38.65 55.47 -40.35
N TYR A 299 39.03 54.19 -40.49
CA TYR A 299 39.06 53.49 -41.78
C TYR A 299 39.36 51.98 -41.63
N ASP A 300 38.87 51.28 -42.65
CA ASP A 300 38.79 49.87 -42.98
C ASP A 300 40.09 49.03 -43.12
N THR A 301 39.80 47.73 -43.27
CA THR A 301 40.49 46.64 -44.02
C THR A 301 41.60 45.77 -43.40
N GLU A 302 41.17 44.51 -43.16
CA GLU A 302 41.66 43.24 -43.73
C GLU A 302 43.06 42.67 -43.41
N ASN A 303 43.00 41.45 -42.83
CA ASN A 303 43.80 40.25 -43.10
C ASN A 303 45.27 40.15 -42.64
N ALA A 304 45.46 39.46 -41.50
CA ALA A 304 46.59 38.56 -41.25
C ALA A 304 46.14 37.32 -40.45
N TYR A 305 46.35 36.11 -41.01
CA TYR A 305 46.22 34.81 -40.34
C TYR A 305 47.52 34.47 -39.55
N PRO A 306 47.65 33.30 -38.86
CA PRO A 306 46.91 32.81 -37.70
C PRO A 306 47.87 32.41 -36.52
N MET A 307 47.38 32.28 -35.29
CA MET A 307 47.93 31.28 -34.36
C MET A 307 46.82 30.73 -33.46
N ARG A 308 46.62 29.41 -33.59
CA ARG A 308 45.52 28.63 -33.01
C ARG A 308 45.96 28.11 -31.64
N GLN A 309 45.39 28.64 -30.56
CA GLN A 309 45.34 27.92 -29.28
C GLN A 309 43.93 27.35 -29.11
N HIS A 310 43.82 26.04 -29.30
CA HIS A 310 42.59 25.29 -29.03
C HIS A 310 42.33 25.29 -27.52
N SER A 311 41.30 26.00 -27.09
CA SER A 311 40.54 25.67 -25.88
C SER A 311 39.32 24.83 -26.32
N PRO A 312 38.96 23.75 -25.61
CA PRO A 312 37.81 22.94 -25.98
C PRO A 312 36.52 23.76 -25.86
N PRO A 313 35.55 23.60 -26.78
CA PRO A 313 34.29 24.31 -26.69
C PRO A 313 33.53 23.83 -25.45
N SER A 314 33.16 24.79 -24.59
CA SER A 314 32.08 24.58 -23.63
C SER A 314 30.83 24.17 -24.42
N MET A 315 30.26 23.01 -24.11
CA MET A 315 28.92 22.66 -24.58
C MET A 315 27.96 23.75 -24.11
N GLU A 316 27.53 24.64 -25.00
CA GLU A 316 26.35 25.45 -24.78
C GLU A 316 25.16 24.50 -24.64
N GLN A 317 24.68 24.33 -23.41
CA GLN A 317 23.36 23.75 -23.18
C GLN A 317 22.32 24.70 -23.78
N PRO A 318 21.41 24.23 -24.65
CA PRO A 318 20.36 25.09 -25.18
C PRO A 318 19.44 25.52 -24.04
N ASN A 319 19.37 26.83 -23.80
CA ASN A 319 18.45 27.46 -22.85
C ASN A 319 17.01 27.20 -23.29
N HIS A 320 16.36 26.17 -22.73
CA HIS A 320 14.92 25.96 -22.92
C HIS A 320 14.12 26.98 -22.08
N PRO A 321 13.19 27.78 -22.67
CA PRO A 321 12.49 28.86 -21.97
C PRO A 321 11.44 28.44 -20.92
N TYR A 322 11.36 27.16 -20.54
CA TYR A 322 10.24 26.60 -19.77
C TYR A 322 10.63 25.86 -18.49
N ALA A 323 11.75 26.19 -17.85
CA ALA A 323 12.25 25.54 -16.62
C ALA A 323 11.42 25.82 -15.33
N GLY A 324 10.10 26.03 -15.44
CA GLY A 324 9.25 26.50 -14.34
C GLY A 324 7.94 25.73 -14.10
N PHE A 325 7.59 24.74 -14.92
CA PHE A 325 6.31 24.01 -14.77
C PHE A 325 6.54 22.55 -14.35
N LYS A 326 6.40 22.26 -13.04
CA LYS A 326 6.26 20.88 -12.54
C LYS A 326 4.95 20.28 -13.06
N ILE A 327 4.92 19.77 -14.28
CA ILE A 327 3.77 19.01 -14.80
C ILE A 327 3.80 17.64 -14.11
N LYS A 328 2.69 17.24 -13.48
CA LYS A 328 2.56 15.93 -12.83
C LYS A 328 2.56 14.82 -13.87
N ASP A 329 3.23 13.71 -13.58
CA ASP A 329 3.19 12.48 -14.39
C ASP A 329 1.78 11.85 -14.35
N THR A 330 0.94 12.31 -15.27
CA THR A 330 -0.48 11.97 -15.40
C THR A 330 -0.68 10.49 -15.67
N LEU A 331 0.09 9.89 -16.58
CA LEU A 331 0.03 8.45 -16.86
C LEU A 331 0.41 7.61 -15.64
N LYS A 332 1.55 7.89 -14.99
CA LYS A 332 1.97 7.14 -13.79
C LYS A 332 0.94 7.23 -12.68
N THR A 333 0.39 8.42 -12.46
CA THR A 333 -0.66 8.64 -11.46
C THR A 333 -1.95 7.88 -11.83
N GLY A 334 -2.37 7.94 -13.10
CA GLY A 334 -3.54 7.22 -13.60
C GLY A 334 -3.39 5.71 -13.48
N TRP A 335 -2.20 5.17 -13.77
CA TRP A 335 -1.90 3.74 -13.60
C TRP A 335 -1.99 3.29 -12.14
N PHE A 336 -1.44 4.06 -11.19
CA PHE A 336 -1.58 3.75 -9.76
C PHE A 336 -3.04 3.76 -9.29
N ILE A 337 -3.83 4.75 -9.71
CA ILE A 337 -5.26 4.81 -9.37
C ILE A 337 -6.00 3.63 -10.02
N ALA A 338 -5.63 3.22 -11.23
CA ALA A 338 -6.19 2.03 -11.87
C ALA A 338 -5.88 0.75 -11.08
N GLN A 339 -4.65 0.59 -10.57
CA GLN A 339 -4.31 -0.56 -9.71
C GLN A 339 -5.17 -0.56 -8.44
N ALA A 340 -5.37 0.61 -7.81
CA ALA A 340 -6.28 0.77 -6.67
C ALA A 340 -7.75 0.52 -7.03
N ALA A 341 -8.16 0.65 -8.29
CA ALA A 341 -9.54 0.39 -8.71
C ALA A 341 -9.83 -1.11 -8.91
N PHE A 342 -8.87 -1.87 -9.46
CA PHE A 342 -9.08 -3.27 -9.83
C PHE A 342 -8.78 -4.26 -8.69
N GLU A 343 -7.73 -4.02 -7.90
CA GLU A 343 -7.31 -4.95 -6.83
C GLU A 343 -8.34 -5.19 -5.71
N PRO A 344 -9.17 -4.20 -5.29
CA PRO A 344 -10.18 -4.46 -4.26
C PRO A 344 -11.20 -5.53 -4.67
N TYR A 345 -11.48 -5.68 -5.97
CA TYR A 345 -12.34 -6.76 -6.47
C TYR A 345 -11.79 -8.13 -6.10
N ILE A 346 -10.53 -8.44 -6.45
CA ILE A 346 -9.99 -9.78 -6.23
C ILE A 346 -9.77 -10.06 -4.73
N VAL A 347 -9.36 -9.05 -3.96
CA VAL A 347 -9.07 -9.17 -2.52
C VAL A 347 -10.35 -9.41 -1.71
N ALA A 348 -11.46 -8.75 -2.05
CA ALA A 348 -12.70 -8.82 -1.29
C ALA A 348 -13.79 -9.65 -1.99
N SER A 349 -14.23 -9.21 -3.17
CA SER A 349 -15.40 -9.79 -3.85
C SER A 349 -15.10 -11.13 -4.51
N GLY A 350 -14.05 -11.21 -5.33
CA GLY A 350 -13.68 -12.42 -6.07
C GLY A 350 -13.23 -13.56 -5.15
N ALA A 351 -12.47 -13.25 -4.09
CA ALA A 351 -11.98 -14.26 -3.15
C ALA A 351 -13.03 -14.72 -2.12
N PHE A 352 -13.93 -13.84 -1.66
CA PHE A 352 -14.83 -14.14 -0.53
C PHE A 352 -16.31 -13.96 -0.84
N PHE A 353 -16.73 -12.75 -1.18
CA PHE A 353 -18.16 -12.43 -1.20
C PHE A 353 -18.91 -13.11 -2.36
N ILE A 354 -18.33 -13.21 -3.55
CA ILE A 354 -18.97 -13.84 -4.70
C ILE A 354 -19.14 -15.36 -4.47
N PRO A 355 -18.09 -16.13 -4.09
CA PRO A 355 -18.27 -17.54 -3.77
C PRO A 355 -19.34 -17.78 -2.69
N LEU A 356 -19.32 -16.97 -1.62
CA LEU A 356 -20.28 -17.09 -0.52
C LEU A 356 -21.72 -16.72 -0.95
N ALA A 357 -21.86 -15.69 -1.80
CA ALA A 357 -23.16 -15.32 -2.37
C ALA A 357 -23.73 -16.44 -3.23
N LEU A 358 -22.90 -17.03 -4.10
CA LEU A 358 -23.32 -18.14 -4.98
C LEU A 358 -23.70 -19.39 -4.18
N GLU A 359 -22.90 -19.74 -3.16
CA GLU A 359 -23.20 -20.88 -2.28
C GLU A 359 -24.50 -20.68 -1.51
N GLN A 360 -24.70 -19.51 -0.91
CA GLN A 360 -25.93 -19.23 -0.16
C GLN A 360 -27.16 -19.17 -1.06
N LEU A 361 -27.05 -18.55 -2.24
CA LEU A 361 -28.14 -18.55 -3.23
C LEU A 361 -28.48 -19.97 -3.72
N ALA A 362 -27.48 -20.84 -3.87
CA ALA A 362 -27.70 -22.24 -4.21
C ALA A 362 -28.38 -23.00 -3.07
N LYS A 363 -27.95 -22.80 -1.82
CA LYS A 363 -28.57 -23.41 -0.62
C LYS A 363 -30.03 -23.00 -0.46
N ASP A 364 -30.32 -21.71 -0.64
CA ASP A 364 -31.68 -21.16 -0.51
C ASP A 364 -32.65 -21.72 -1.56
N ASN A 365 -32.14 -22.26 -2.68
CA ASN A 365 -32.94 -22.83 -3.78
C ASN A 365 -32.73 -24.34 -3.96
N ALA A 366 -32.06 -25.01 -3.01
CA ALA A 366 -31.85 -26.45 -3.04
C ALA A 366 -33.14 -27.21 -2.72
N ALA A 367 -33.32 -28.37 -3.33
CA ALA A 367 -34.36 -29.33 -2.94
C ALA A 367 -34.02 -29.97 -1.58
N SER A 368 -34.94 -30.75 -1.02
CA SER A 368 -34.78 -31.40 0.29
C SER A 368 -33.59 -32.35 0.39
N ASP A 369 -33.04 -32.79 -0.73
CA ASP A 369 -31.82 -33.60 -0.84
C ASP A 369 -30.53 -32.75 -0.82
N GLY A 370 -30.63 -31.42 -0.64
CA GLY A 370 -29.51 -30.48 -0.63
C GLY A 370 -28.95 -30.14 -2.02
N ARG A 371 -29.62 -30.59 -3.08
CA ARG A 371 -29.18 -30.43 -4.48
C ARG A 371 -30.01 -29.40 -5.24
N ILE A 372 -29.37 -28.71 -6.17
CA ILE A 372 -29.98 -27.76 -7.11
C ILE A 372 -30.02 -28.36 -8.51
N ALA A 373 -31.07 -28.03 -9.28
CA ALA A 373 -31.13 -28.32 -10.70
C ALA A 373 -30.50 -27.14 -11.46
N PHE A 374 -29.31 -27.36 -12.03
CA PHE A 374 -28.59 -26.36 -12.82
C PHE A 374 -28.28 -26.93 -14.22
N LEU A 375 -28.76 -26.26 -15.28
CA LEU A 375 -28.60 -26.68 -16.68
C LEU A 375 -29.07 -28.12 -16.97
N GLY A 376 -30.05 -28.63 -16.21
CA GLY A 376 -30.57 -30.00 -16.32
C GLY A 376 -29.81 -31.04 -15.49
N TRP A 377 -28.75 -30.64 -14.78
CA TRP A 377 -27.92 -31.51 -13.95
C TRP A 377 -28.24 -31.28 -12.47
N ARG A 378 -28.19 -32.33 -11.65
CA ARG A 378 -28.35 -32.21 -10.19
C ARG A 378 -26.99 -32.01 -9.55
N VAL A 379 -26.77 -30.84 -8.97
CA VAL A 379 -25.50 -30.43 -8.36
C VAL A 379 -25.71 -30.15 -6.88
N GLU A 380 -24.76 -30.53 -6.04
CA GLU A 380 -24.80 -30.19 -4.61
C GLU A 380 -24.61 -28.69 -4.38
N SER A 381 -25.45 -28.09 -3.54
CA SER A 381 -25.44 -26.63 -3.28
C SER A 381 -24.10 -26.11 -2.76
N ALA A 382 -23.38 -26.90 -1.96
CA ALA A 382 -22.05 -26.56 -1.43
C ALA A 382 -20.96 -26.52 -2.52
N SER A 383 -21.09 -27.35 -3.57
CA SER A 383 -20.11 -27.45 -4.66
C SER A 383 -20.37 -26.45 -5.80
N TYR A 384 -21.52 -25.78 -5.80
CA TYR A 384 -21.96 -24.89 -6.88
C TYR A 384 -20.98 -23.74 -7.15
N SER A 385 -20.55 -23.04 -6.09
CA SER A 385 -19.64 -21.90 -6.20
C SER A 385 -18.28 -22.30 -6.80
N LEU A 386 -17.81 -23.53 -6.54
CA LEU A 386 -16.57 -24.07 -7.08
C LEU A 386 -16.66 -24.31 -8.58
N TYR A 387 -17.77 -24.89 -9.08
CA TYR A 387 -17.99 -25.10 -10.51
C TYR A 387 -18.03 -23.77 -11.28
N ILE A 388 -18.77 -22.78 -10.76
CA ILE A 388 -18.85 -21.45 -11.38
C ILE A 388 -17.49 -20.75 -11.31
N GLY A 389 -16.76 -20.88 -10.20
CA GLY A 389 -15.39 -20.40 -10.08
C GLY A 389 -14.49 -20.96 -11.17
N SER A 390 -14.47 -22.28 -11.37
CA SER A 390 -13.68 -22.92 -12.42
C SER A 390 -14.08 -22.47 -13.83
N LEU A 391 -15.39 -22.40 -14.12
CA LEU A 391 -15.90 -21.95 -15.41
C LEU A 391 -15.54 -20.49 -15.69
N SER A 392 -15.58 -19.63 -14.66
CA SER A 392 -15.22 -18.21 -14.78
C SER A 392 -13.74 -18.02 -15.13
N VAL A 393 -12.84 -18.79 -14.52
CA VAL A 393 -11.41 -18.75 -14.81
C VAL A 393 -11.11 -19.26 -16.22
N PHE A 394 -11.82 -20.30 -16.68
CA PHE A 394 -11.71 -20.80 -18.04
C PHE A 394 -12.15 -19.76 -19.08
N ILE A 395 -13.32 -19.13 -18.89
CA ILE A 395 -13.82 -18.08 -19.78
C ILE A 395 -12.90 -16.85 -19.75
N GLN A 396 -12.41 -16.46 -18.58
CA GLN A 396 -11.42 -15.40 -18.42
C GLN A 396 -10.17 -15.70 -19.26
N ALA A 397 -9.65 -16.93 -19.22
CA ALA A 397 -8.47 -17.31 -20.00
C ALA A 397 -8.73 -17.12 -21.51
N LEU A 398 -9.85 -17.62 -22.03
CA LEU A 398 -10.20 -17.46 -23.46
C LEU A 398 -10.33 -15.98 -23.87
N ALA A 399 -10.96 -15.17 -23.02
CA ALA A 399 -11.12 -13.74 -23.28
C ALA A 399 -9.79 -13.00 -23.29
N VAL A 400 -8.90 -13.33 -22.33
CA VAL A 400 -7.57 -12.73 -22.21
C VAL A 400 -6.69 -13.08 -23.41
N ILE A 401 -6.69 -14.32 -23.92
CA ILE A 401 -6.01 -14.67 -25.18
C ILE A 401 -6.56 -13.83 -26.33
N SER A 402 -7.88 -13.86 -26.49
CA SER A 402 -8.54 -13.30 -27.67
C SER A 402 -8.32 -11.79 -27.80
N LEU A 403 -8.13 -11.09 -26.68
CA LEU A 403 -7.98 -9.64 -26.62
C LEU A 403 -6.54 -9.19 -26.33
N GLY A 404 -5.61 -10.12 -26.08
CA GLY A 404 -4.22 -9.81 -25.73
C GLY A 404 -3.50 -9.02 -26.83
N THR A 405 -3.59 -9.47 -28.08
CA THR A 405 -2.98 -8.77 -29.22
C THR A 405 -3.69 -7.47 -29.58
N ALA A 406 -5.01 -7.40 -29.36
CA ALA A 406 -5.75 -6.16 -29.51
C ALA A 406 -5.22 -5.11 -28.51
N ALA A 407 -4.89 -5.52 -27.29
CA ALA A 407 -4.34 -4.65 -26.25
C ALA A 407 -2.86 -4.26 -26.46
N ASP A 408 -2.15 -4.79 -27.46
CA ASP A 408 -0.82 -4.30 -27.83
C ASP A 408 -0.91 -2.89 -28.42
N ASN A 409 -1.96 -2.61 -29.21
CA ASN A 409 -2.24 -1.26 -29.70
C ASN A 409 -2.70 -0.33 -28.57
N VAL A 410 -2.10 0.86 -28.48
CA VAL A 410 -2.35 1.87 -27.44
C VAL A 410 -3.81 2.30 -27.33
N THR A 411 -4.50 2.50 -28.46
CA THR A 411 -5.89 2.97 -28.48
C THR A 411 -6.84 1.88 -28.02
N HIS A 412 -6.67 0.67 -28.55
CA HIS A 412 -7.43 -0.51 -28.15
C HIS A 412 -7.15 -0.90 -26.70
N ARG A 413 -5.91 -0.77 -26.21
CA ARG A 413 -5.55 -1.01 -24.80
C ARG A 413 -6.36 -0.16 -23.84
N LEU A 414 -6.45 1.15 -24.13
CA LEU A 414 -7.25 2.06 -23.32
C LEU A 414 -8.74 1.75 -23.41
N HIS A 415 -9.25 1.43 -24.61
CA HIS A 415 -10.65 1.02 -24.78
C HIS A 415 -10.97 -0.26 -24.01
N LEU A 416 -10.12 -1.30 -24.10
CA LEU A 416 -10.28 -2.56 -23.39
C LEU A 416 -10.22 -2.39 -21.87
N LEU A 417 -9.30 -1.55 -21.37
CA LEU A 417 -9.24 -1.20 -19.96
C LEU A 417 -10.53 -0.49 -19.50
N THR A 418 -11.05 0.40 -20.33
CA THR A 418 -12.28 1.15 -20.06
C THR A 418 -13.51 0.25 -20.07
N THR A 419 -13.67 -0.60 -21.08
CA THR A 419 -14.78 -1.55 -21.17
C THR A 419 -14.72 -2.57 -20.03
N ALA A 420 -13.53 -3.08 -19.70
CA ALA A 420 -13.33 -3.97 -18.56
C ALA A 420 -13.78 -3.31 -17.24
N ALA A 421 -13.39 -2.05 -17.00
CA ALA A 421 -13.78 -1.34 -15.79
C ALA A 421 -15.29 -1.07 -15.73
N ILE A 422 -15.92 -0.67 -16.84
CA ILE A 422 -17.37 -0.41 -16.90
C ILE A 422 -18.15 -1.72 -16.70
N VAL A 423 -17.83 -2.76 -17.46
CA VAL A 423 -18.54 -4.04 -17.38
C VAL A 423 -18.35 -4.69 -16.01
N GLY A 424 -17.13 -4.70 -15.47
CA GLY A 424 -16.82 -5.27 -14.16
C GLY A 424 -17.52 -4.54 -13.01
N SER A 425 -17.51 -3.21 -13.02
CA SER A 425 -18.17 -2.40 -11.98
C SER A 425 -19.70 -2.52 -12.04
N LEU A 426 -20.29 -2.43 -13.23
CA LEU A 426 -21.73 -2.60 -13.43
C LEU A 426 -22.17 -4.02 -13.03
N ALA A 427 -21.43 -5.05 -13.42
CA ALA A 427 -21.75 -6.43 -13.05
C ALA A 427 -21.71 -6.63 -11.52
N CYS A 428 -20.74 -6.05 -10.82
CA CYS A 428 -20.72 -6.06 -9.35
C CYS A 428 -21.94 -5.32 -8.74
N ILE A 429 -22.35 -4.19 -9.33
CA ILE A 429 -23.53 -3.45 -8.86
C ILE A 429 -24.82 -4.25 -9.08
N SER A 430 -24.90 -4.99 -10.18
CA SER A 430 -26.04 -5.85 -10.51
C SER A 430 -26.26 -7.03 -9.55
N PHE A 431 -25.34 -7.33 -8.63
CA PHE A 431 -25.54 -8.37 -7.60
C PHE A 431 -26.63 -8.04 -6.57
N TYR A 432 -26.88 -6.76 -6.29
CA TYR A 432 -27.84 -6.35 -5.26
C TYR A 432 -29.29 -6.83 -5.51
N PRO A 433 -29.90 -6.62 -6.69
CA PRO A 433 -31.29 -7.01 -6.96
C PRO A 433 -31.51 -8.51 -7.15
N LEU A 434 -30.46 -9.34 -7.23
CA LEU A 434 -30.57 -10.78 -7.50
C LEU A 434 -31.20 -11.50 -6.30
N THR A 435 -32.50 -11.75 -6.36
CA THR A 435 -33.28 -12.54 -5.38
C THR A 435 -33.51 -13.96 -5.90
N GLY A 436 -34.07 -14.84 -5.07
CA GLY A 436 -34.14 -16.29 -5.29
C GLY A 436 -34.63 -16.74 -6.66
N LEU A 437 -35.53 -16.02 -7.35
CA LEU A 437 -36.02 -16.44 -8.68
C LEU A 437 -34.96 -16.35 -9.80
N PHE A 438 -33.95 -15.49 -9.65
CA PHE A 438 -32.93 -15.20 -10.67
C PHE A 438 -31.54 -15.70 -10.28
N TRP A 439 -31.45 -16.65 -9.35
CA TRP A 439 -30.18 -17.14 -8.82
C TRP A 439 -29.17 -17.67 -9.88
N PRO A 440 -29.56 -18.27 -11.03
CA PRO A 440 -28.60 -18.68 -12.06
C PRO A 440 -27.93 -17.51 -12.79
N ILE A 441 -28.60 -16.34 -12.83
CA ILE A 441 -28.04 -15.12 -13.44
C ILE A 441 -26.84 -14.63 -12.62
N ALA A 442 -26.81 -14.87 -11.30
CA ALA A 442 -25.68 -14.53 -10.44
C ALA A 442 -24.38 -15.18 -10.92
N SER A 443 -24.45 -16.38 -11.50
CA SER A 443 -23.30 -17.09 -12.03
C SER A 443 -22.77 -16.48 -13.32
N VAL A 444 -23.66 -16.02 -14.21
CA VAL A 444 -23.26 -15.27 -15.41
C VAL A 444 -22.58 -13.96 -15.02
N ILE A 445 -23.14 -13.24 -14.04
CA ILE A 445 -22.57 -11.99 -13.54
C ILE A 445 -21.22 -12.24 -12.86
N ALA A 446 -21.07 -13.31 -12.07
CA ALA A 446 -19.80 -13.72 -11.48
C ALA A 446 -18.73 -13.95 -12.56
N ILE A 447 -19.07 -14.70 -13.62
CA ILE A 447 -18.20 -14.93 -14.78
C ILE A 447 -17.79 -13.61 -15.45
N LEU A 448 -18.75 -12.70 -15.66
CA LEU A 448 -18.48 -11.39 -16.26
C LEU A 448 -17.51 -10.57 -15.40
N THR A 449 -17.74 -10.46 -14.10
CA THR A 449 -16.84 -9.70 -13.20
C THR A 449 -15.42 -10.26 -13.20
N GLN A 450 -15.27 -11.59 -13.16
CA GLN A 450 -13.97 -12.26 -13.15
C GLN A 450 -13.23 -12.08 -14.48
N THR A 451 -13.97 -12.15 -15.59
CA THR A 451 -13.43 -11.93 -16.94
C THR A 451 -12.97 -10.49 -17.13
N SER A 452 -13.76 -9.51 -16.71
CA SER A 452 -13.42 -8.09 -16.72
C SER A 452 -12.17 -7.79 -15.89
N TYR A 453 -12.03 -8.39 -14.71
CA TYR A 453 -10.82 -8.27 -13.90
C TYR A 453 -9.58 -8.80 -14.65
N GLY A 454 -9.70 -9.96 -15.32
CA GLY A 454 -8.62 -10.55 -16.12
C GLY A 454 -8.15 -9.66 -17.27
N ILE A 455 -9.09 -9.13 -18.07
CA ILE A 455 -8.79 -8.24 -19.20
C ILE A 455 -8.09 -6.97 -18.72
N GLY A 456 -8.61 -6.35 -17.66
CA GLY A 456 -8.02 -5.15 -17.07
C GLY A 456 -6.62 -5.39 -16.51
N GLY A 457 -6.39 -6.52 -15.84
CA GLY A 457 -5.08 -6.89 -15.31
C GLY A 457 -4.00 -7.02 -16.39
N VAL A 458 -4.33 -7.60 -17.54
CA VAL A 458 -3.40 -7.72 -18.68
C VAL A 458 -3.08 -6.34 -19.28
N CYS A 459 -4.10 -5.50 -19.47
CA CYS A 459 -3.92 -4.13 -19.94
C CYS A 459 -3.05 -3.31 -18.98
N LEU A 460 -3.25 -3.44 -17.67
CA LEU A 460 -2.46 -2.71 -16.67
C LEU A 460 -1.01 -3.20 -16.60
N ASN A 461 -0.79 -4.51 -16.72
CA ASN A 461 0.55 -5.07 -16.72
C ASN A 461 1.35 -4.66 -17.97
N SER A 462 0.71 -4.52 -19.13
CA SER A 462 1.39 -4.09 -20.37
C SER A 462 1.84 -2.62 -20.36
N TYR A 463 1.32 -1.77 -19.46
CA TYR A 463 1.83 -0.40 -19.25
C TYR A 463 3.14 -0.36 -18.45
N LEU A 464 3.47 -1.41 -17.71
CA LEU A 464 4.60 -1.40 -16.77
C LEU A 464 5.97 -1.16 -17.45
N PRO A 465 6.33 -1.83 -18.57
CA PRO A 465 7.60 -1.58 -19.27
C PRO A 465 7.71 -0.13 -19.78
N TYR A 466 6.58 0.40 -20.27
CA TYR A 466 6.50 1.77 -20.79
C TYR A 466 6.75 2.81 -19.68
N LEU A 467 6.09 2.64 -18.53
CA LEU A 467 6.26 3.53 -17.38
C LEU A 467 7.70 3.54 -16.85
N ALA A 468 8.35 2.37 -16.84
CA ALA A 468 9.73 2.26 -16.40
C ALA A 468 10.69 2.99 -17.36
N LYS A 469 10.58 2.75 -18.67
CA LYS A 469 11.37 3.46 -19.70
C LYS A 469 11.20 4.97 -19.61
N ARG A 470 9.95 5.46 -19.48
CA ARG A 470 9.67 6.90 -19.33
C ARG A 470 10.29 7.48 -18.06
N THR A 471 10.22 6.73 -16.94
CA THR A 471 10.83 7.15 -15.67
C THR A 471 12.35 7.28 -15.79
N VAL A 472 13.01 6.31 -16.44
CA VAL A 472 14.46 6.37 -16.68
C VAL A 472 14.84 7.52 -17.58
N LYS A 473 14.16 7.71 -18.73
CA LYS A 473 14.42 8.85 -19.64
C LYS A 473 14.31 10.19 -18.90
N ARG A 474 13.29 10.38 -18.05
CA ARG A 474 13.16 11.58 -17.22
C ARG A 474 14.33 11.74 -16.26
N LEU A 475 14.77 10.67 -15.61
CA LEU A 475 15.90 10.73 -14.67
C LEU A 475 17.21 11.06 -15.39
N LYS A 476 17.45 10.50 -16.59
CA LYS A 476 18.71 10.62 -17.35
C LYS A 476 18.85 11.99 -18.02
N TYR A 477 17.77 12.50 -18.61
CA TYR A 477 17.83 13.71 -19.45
C TYR A 477 17.19 14.94 -18.79
N GLY A 478 16.59 14.82 -17.61
CA GLY A 478 15.93 15.94 -16.93
C GLY A 478 14.75 16.54 -17.71
N LEU A 479 14.25 15.84 -18.75
CA LEU A 479 13.24 16.33 -19.68
C LEU A 479 11.89 16.54 -18.97
N ASP A 480 11.36 17.77 -19.04
CA ASP A 480 9.98 18.09 -18.69
C ASP A 480 9.01 17.62 -19.80
N ASN A 481 7.78 17.34 -19.38
CA ASN A 481 6.83 16.36 -19.94
C ASN A 481 6.43 16.43 -21.44
N ASP A 482 6.93 17.36 -22.25
CA ASP A 482 6.39 17.60 -23.61
C ASP A 482 7.21 17.02 -24.79
N TYR A 483 8.43 16.51 -24.58
CA TYR A 483 9.32 16.08 -25.68
C TYR A 483 9.59 14.58 -25.84
N ALA A 484 8.83 13.70 -25.18
CA ALA A 484 8.96 12.26 -25.42
C ALA A 484 7.64 11.63 -25.88
N PRO A 485 7.20 11.88 -27.14
CA PRO A 485 6.27 10.97 -27.79
C PRO A 485 6.98 9.63 -27.98
N ILE A 486 6.42 8.55 -27.44
CA ILE A 486 6.98 7.18 -27.58
C ILE A 486 6.42 6.48 -28.84
N PHE A 487 5.51 7.11 -29.58
CA PHE A 487 4.77 6.50 -30.70
C PHE A 487 5.06 7.14 -32.07
N THR A 488 6.18 7.83 -32.24
CA THR A 488 6.64 8.24 -33.57
C THR A 488 7.51 7.12 -34.16
N ASP A 489 7.03 6.52 -35.24
CA ASP A 489 7.81 5.68 -36.16
C ASP A 489 8.85 6.56 -36.88
N GLU A 490 9.88 7.04 -36.17
CA GLU A 490 11.10 7.48 -36.84
C GLU A 490 12.06 6.29 -36.89
N PRO A 491 12.67 6.03 -38.06
CA PRO A 491 13.67 4.97 -38.18
C PRO A 491 14.78 5.24 -37.17
N GLU A 492 15.14 4.21 -36.40
CA GLU A 492 16.26 4.21 -35.46
C GLU A 492 17.58 4.42 -36.24
N GLU A 493 17.86 5.65 -36.68
CA GLU A 493 19.20 6.07 -37.07
C GLU A 493 19.92 6.61 -35.83
N GLY A 494 20.66 5.73 -35.17
CA GLY A 494 21.93 6.10 -34.53
C GLY A 494 21.92 6.62 -33.08
N ASP A 495 20.81 6.67 -32.35
CA ASP A 495 20.82 7.01 -30.92
C ASP A 495 20.72 5.76 -30.04
N ASP A 496 21.81 4.99 -30.04
CA ASP A 496 22.08 3.97 -29.03
C ASP A 496 22.10 4.63 -27.65
N VAL A 497 21.02 4.43 -26.89
CA VAL A 497 21.13 4.42 -25.44
C VAL A 497 22.09 3.27 -25.14
N ASP A 498 23.37 3.58 -24.91
CA ASP A 498 24.38 2.62 -24.47
C ASP A 498 23.87 1.86 -23.24
N ASP A 499 23.22 0.72 -23.49
CA ASP A 499 22.84 -0.31 -22.53
C ASP A 499 24.05 -1.26 -22.28
N ASN A 500 25.23 -0.95 -22.86
CA ASN A 500 26.47 -1.72 -22.81
C ASN A 500 27.47 -1.19 -21.77
N ALA A 501 27.19 -1.41 -20.49
CA ALA A 501 28.23 -1.37 -19.45
C ALA A 501 28.17 -2.63 -18.58
N SER A 502 28.39 -3.79 -19.21
CA SER A 502 29.03 -4.93 -18.53
C SER A 502 29.41 -6.00 -19.56
N PHE A 503 30.61 -5.87 -20.15
CA PHE A 503 31.58 -6.97 -20.29
C PHE A 503 32.73 -6.57 -21.24
N SER A 504 33.87 -6.21 -20.69
CA SER A 504 35.16 -6.58 -21.26
C SER A 504 35.97 -7.26 -20.16
N HIS A 505 36.26 -8.55 -20.37
CA HIS A 505 37.36 -9.19 -19.65
C HIS A 505 38.65 -8.72 -20.30
N SER A 506 39.40 -7.88 -19.60
CA SER A 506 40.85 -7.83 -19.74
C SER A 506 41.43 -7.94 -18.34
N GLU A 507 42.08 -9.06 -18.06
CA GLU A 507 43.03 -9.18 -16.97
C GLU A 507 44.12 -8.12 -17.16
N THR A 508 44.08 -7.05 -16.36
CA THR A 508 45.26 -6.28 -16.00
C THR A 508 45.02 -5.59 -14.66
N SER A 509 45.83 -5.98 -13.70
CA SER A 509 46.03 -5.34 -12.41
C SER A 509 46.28 -3.83 -12.54
N SER A 510 45.50 -2.98 -11.86
CA SER A 510 45.98 -1.85 -11.04
C SER A 510 44.87 -0.87 -10.61
N SER A 511 44.74 -0.69 -9.29
CA SER A 511 44.40 0.53 -8.52
C SER A 511 43.15 1.39 -8.85
N SER A 512 42.29 1.49 -7.83
CA SER A 512 41.49 2.65 -7.37
C SER A 512 40.50 3.30 -8.36
N GLY A 513 39.20 2.97 -8.22
CA GLY A 513 38.06 3.69 -8.80
C GLY A 513 36.94 3.85 -7.77
N ASP A 514 36.36 5.04 -7.73
CA ASP A 514 35.48 5.61 -6.70
C ASP A 514 34.10 4.94 -6.57
N ALA A 515 33.54 4.92 -5.35
CA ALA A 515 32.22 4.34 -5.04
C ALA A 515 31.02 5.13 -5.60
N SER A 516 31.26 6.27 -6.28
CA SER A 516 30.21 7.12 -6.86
C SER A 516 29.66 6.58 -8.19
N ASP A 517 30.46 5.88 -8.99
CA ASP A 517 30.05 5.50 -10.35
C ASP A 517 29.07 4.31 -10.37
N GLU A 518 29.19 3.36 -9.43
CA GLU A 518 28.22 2.25 -9.28
C GLU A 518 26.81 2.73 -8.87
N VAL A 519 26.71 3.79 -8.06
CA VAL A 519 25.42 4.30 -7.53
C VAL A 519 24.65 5.10 -8.57
N VAL A 520 25.36 5.71 -9.52
CA VAL A 520 24.80 6.46 -10.65
C VAL A 520 24.12 5.49 -11.63
N ASP A 521 24.73 4.34 -11.90
CA ASP A 521 24.26 3.36 -12.89
C ASP A 521 22.96 2.62 -12.45
N GLU A 522 22.84 2.24 -11.17
CA GLU A 522 21.65 1.54 -10.64
C GLU A 522 20.37 2.40 -10.71
N LYS A 523 20.49 3.73 -10.65
CA LYS A 523 19.36 4.67 -10.70
C LYS A 523 18.73 4.72 -12.10
N PHE A 524 19.53 4.46 -13.14
CA PHE A 524 19.13 4.51 -14.55
C PHE A 524 18.73 3.14 -15.12
N SER A 525 18.88 2.05 -14.35
CA SER A 525 18.39 0.74 -14.80
C SER A 525 16.86 0.70 -14.92
N VAL A 526 16.37 0.48 -16.15
CA VAL A 526 14.94 0.29 -16.46
C VAL A 526 14.35 -0.83 -15.62
N GLN A 527 15.09 -1.93 -15.46
CA GLN A 527 14.64 -3.09 -14.69
C GLN A 527 14.45 -2.77 -13.19
N THR A 528 15.33 -1.97 -12.60
CA THR A 528 15.19 -1.52 -11.20
C THR A 528 13.99 -0.60 -11.02
N GLN A 529 13.73 0.28 -11.99
CA GLN A 529 12.54 1.15 -11.95
C GLN A 529 11.24 0.37 -12.16
N THR A 530 11.24 -0.63 -13.04
CA THR A 530 10.13 -1.58 -13.20
C THR A 530 9.81 -2.27 -11.87
N ALA A 531 10.83 -2.76 -11.16
CA ALA A 531 10.67 -3.41 -9.85
C ALA A 531 9.96 -2.49 -8.85
N ARG A 532 10.46 -1.25 -8.72
CA ARG A 532 9.88 -0.24 -7.82
C ARG A 532 8.45 0.11 -8.19
N LEU A 533 8.18 0.39 -9.47
CA LEU A 533 6.84 0.74 -9.94
C LEU A 533 5.84 -0.40 -9.73
N SER A 534 6.23 -1.63 -10.05
CA SER A 534 5.42 -2.82 -9.82
C SER A 534 5.12 -3.01 -8.34
N ALA A 535 6.14 -2.86 -7.50
CA ALA A 535 6.04 -3.07 -6.05
C ALA A 535 5.11 -2.04 -5.39
N TYR A 536 5.29 -0.76 -5.70
CA TYR A 536 4.39 0.29 -5.22
C TYR A 536 2.97 0.13 -5.78
N GLY A 537 2.83 -0.33 -7.03
CA GLY A 537 1.53 -0.59 -7.64
C GLY A 537 0.77 -1.69 -6.90
N GLN A 538 1.45 -2.80 -6.60
CA GLN A 538 0.88 -3.90 -5.84
C GLN A 538 0.54 -3.48 -4.39
N ALA A 539 1.42 -2.71 -3.75
CA ALA A 539 1.18 -2.19 -2.40
C ALA A 539 -0.07 -1.31 -2.33
N LEU A 540 -0.23 -0.39 -3.28
CA LEU A 540 -1.39 0.50 -3.33
C LEU A 540 -2.68 -0.28 -3.61
N GLY A 541 -2.61 -1.29 -4.48
CA GLY A 541 -3.71 -2.20 -4.74
C GLY A 541 -4.18 -2.95 -3.49
N TYR A 542 -3.26 -3.57 -2.75
CA TYR A 542 -3.60 -4.23 -1.48
C TYR A 542 -4.10 -3.26 -0.43
N ALA A 543 -3.47 -2.08 -0.29
CA ALA A 543 -3.94 -1.05 0.63
C ALA A 543 -5.38 -0.61 0.33
N SER A 544 -5.74 -0.49 -0.95
CA SER A 544 -7.10 -0.20 -1.38
C SER A 544 -8.07 -1.34 -1.07
N GLY A 545 -7.67 -2.60 -1.29
CA GLY A 545 -8.48 -3.77 -0.94
C GLY A 545 -8.74 -3.89 0.56
N ILE A 546 -7.75 -3.58 1.39
CA ILE A 546 -7.90 -3.56 2.86
C ILE A 546 -8.80 -2.41 3.31
N ALA A 547 -8.60 -1.22 2.75
CA ALA A 547 -9.49 -0.08 3.02
C ALA A 547 -10.94 -0.42 2.65
N LEU A 548 -11.16 -1.09 1.52
CA LEU A 548 -12.46 -1.63 1.15
C LEU A 548 -12.96 -2.63 2.19
N LEU A 549 -12.18 -3.64 2.58
CA LEU A 549 -12.59 -4.65 3.57
C LEU A 549 -13.04 -4.00 4.89
N ILE A 550 -12.32 -3.00 5.39
CA ILE A 550 -12.70 -2.23 6.59
C ILE A 550 -14.04 -1.54 6.38
N VAL A 551 -14.24 -0.88 5.24
CA VAL A 551 -15.51 -0.23 4.92
C VAL A 551 -16.65 -1.25 4.76
N LEU A 552 -16.37 -2.44 4.23
CA LEU A 552 -17.33 -3.54 4.08
C LEU A 552 -17.76 -4.16 5.42
N LEU A 553 -17.01 -3.95 6.51
CA LEU A 553 -17.47 -4.31 7.86
C LEU A 553 -18.73 -3.54 8.27
N ILE A 554 -18.95 -2.34 7.72
CA ILE A 554 -20.13 -1.52 8.01
C ILE A 554 -21.42 -2.20 7.51
N PRO A 555 -21.61 -2.49 6.21
CA PRO A 555 -22.79 -3.22 5.74
C PRO A 555 -22.88 -4.62 6.35
N LEU A 556 -21.77 -5.33 6.58
CA LEU A 556 -21.78 -6.62 7.27
C LEU A 556 -22.35 -6.51 8.69
N ASN A 557 -21.90 -5.56 9.50
CA ASN A 557 -22.38 -5.40 10.88
C ASN A 557 -23.83 -4.88 10.95
N ILE A 558 -24.24 -4.03 10.01
CA ILE A 558 -25.60 -3.46 9.97
C ILE A 558 -26.62 -4.48 9.46
N LEU A 559 -26.25 -5.34 8.51
CA LEU A 559 -27.17 -6.20 7.77
C LEU A 559 -27.11 -7.69 8.16
N SER A 560 -26.04 -8.16 8.81
CA SER A 560 -25.90 -9.58 9.20
C SER A 560 -26.69 -9.95 10.46
N LYS A 561 -27.03 -8.99 11.33
CA LYS A 561 -27.73 -9.28 12.59
C LYS A 561 -29.23 -9.53 12.34
N SER A 562 -29.68 -10.72 12.76
CA SER A 562 -31.07 -11.19 12.68
C SER A 562 -32.03 -10.27 13.46
N PRO A 563 -33.33 -10.18 13.07
CA PRO A 563 -34.24 -9.15 13.58
C PRO A 563 -34.59 -9.24 15.08
N HIS A 564 -34.36 -10.37 15.78
CA HIS A 564 -34.83 -10.55 17.16
C HIS A 564 -33.88 -11.39 18.03
N PRO A 565 -33.37 -10.88 19.18
CA PRO A 565 -33.34 -11.68 20.40
C PRO A 565 -34.79 -11.87 20.91
N PRO A 566 -35.13 -12.99 21.56
CA PRO A 566 -36.51 -13.34 21.93
C PRO A 566 -37.29 -12.30 22.77
N ASP A 567 -36.64 -11.29 23.35
CA ASP A 567 -37.26 -10.46 24.41
C ASP A 567 -37.42 -8.95 24.11
N ASN A 568 -37.22 -8.45 22.88
CA ASN A 568 -37.33 -7.01 22.58
C ASN A 568 -38.50 -6.65 21.64
N PRO A 569 -39.54 -5.91 22.11
CA PRO A 569 -40.77 -5.64 21.34
C PRO A 569 -40.77 -4.32 20.54
N VAL A 570 -39.66 -3.57 20.46
CA VAL A 570 -39.68 -2.23 19.84
C VAL A 570 -39.22 -2.26 18.37
N PRO A 571 -40.07 -1.87 17.39
CA PRO A 571 -39.66 -1.79 15.99
C PRO A 571 -38.79 -0.56 15.69
N PRO A 572 -37.79 -0.66 14.80
CA PRO A 572 -36.95 0.47 14.40
C PRO A 572 -37.72 1.54 13.61
N PRO A 573 -37.21 2.79 13.56
CA PRO A 573 -37.86 3.93 12.92
C PRO A 573 -38.18 3.70 11.43
N ILE A 574 -39.23 4.38 10.94
CA ILE A 574 -39.88 4.16 9.63
C ILE A 574 -38.89 4.23 8.44
N PHE A 575 -37.92 5.13 8.49
CA PHE A 575 -36.91 5.28 7.43
C PHE A 575 -35.97 4.06 7.35
N ALA A 576 -35.67 3.41 8.49
CA ALA A 576 -34.89 2.18 8.53
C ALA A 576 -35.70 0.96 8.05
N ARG A 577 -37.03 0.96 8.23
CA ARG A 577 -37.94 -0.08 7.72
C ARG A 577 -38.10 -0.07 6.20
N MET A 578 -38.03 1.11 5.57
CA MET A 578 -38.21 1.29 4.12
C MET A 578 -37.00 0.83 3.29
N ILE A 579 -35.79 0.89 3.84
CA ILE A 579 -34.54 0.49 3.16
C ILE A 579 -34.09 -0.94 3.57
N PHE A 580 -34.37 -1.38 4.81
CA PHE A 580 -33.81 -2.61 5.39
C PHE A 580 -34.86 -3.61 5.85
N THR A 581 -35.85 -3.89 4.99
CA THR A 581 -37.03 -4.70 5.34
C THR A 581 -36.76 -6.20 5.47
N LYS A 582 -35.57 -6.69 5.07
CA LYS A 582 -35.07 -8.04 5.37
C LYS A 582 -33.58 -7.97 5.74
N ARG A 583 -33.24 -7.96 7.03
CA ARG A 583 -31.86 -8.19 7.49
C ARG A 583 -31.57 -9.69 7.42
N SER A 584 -30.76 -10.10 6.45
CA SER A 584 -30.27 -11.47 6.32
C SER A 584 -28.81 -11.47 5.86
N PRO A 585 -28.01 -12.50 6.23
CA PRO A 585 -26.59 -12.58 5.86
C PRO A 585 -26.37 -12.43 4.34
N ILE A 586 -27.27 -12.96 3.51
CA ILE A 586 -27.19 -12.86 2.05
C ILE A 586 -27.44 -11.45 1.49
N VAL A 587 -28.24 -10.62 2.17
CA VAL A 587 -28.39 -9.19 1.81
C VAL A 587 -27.10 -8.44 2.12
N ALA A 588 -26.46 -8.74 3.26
CA ALA A 588 -25.19 -8.14 3.64
C ALA A 588 -24.08 -8.46 2.63
N ILE A 589 -23.97 -9.73 2.22
CA ILE A 589 -22.98 -10.18 1.23
C ILE A 589 -23.19 -9.50 -0.12
N ARG A 590 -24.43 -9.46 -0.63
CA ARG A 590 -24.75 -8.79 -1.91
C ARG A 590 -24.44 -7.29 -1.86
N ALA A 591 -24.76 -6.63 -0.74
CA ALA A 591 -24.40 -5.22 -0.53
C ALA A 591 -22.88 -4.98 -0.57
N CYS A 592 -22.08 -5.91 -0.05
CA CYS A 592 -20.62 -5.81 -0.10
C CYS A 592 -20.07 -5.90 -1.52
N ILE A 593 -20.62 -6.81 -2.34
CA ILE A 593 -20.23 -6.94 -3.76
C ILE A 593 -20.59 -5.65 -4.51
N THR A 594 -21.78 -5.10 -4.28
CA THR A 594 -22.23 -3.85 -4.91
C THR A 594 -21.37 -2.66 -4.52
N PHE A 595 -21.01 -2.54 -3.24
CA PHE A 595 -20.13 -1.46 -2.77
C PHE A 595 -18.73 -1.56 -3.40
N THR A 596 -18.22 -2.78 -3.59
CA THR A 596 -16.98 -3.03 -4.34
C THR A 596 -17.11 -2.53 -5.78
N GLY A 597 -18.22 -2.81 -6.46
CA GLY A 597 -18.50 -2.31 -7.80
C GLY A 597 -18.57 -0.79 -7.91
N VAL A 598 -19.21 -0.14 -6.93
CA VAL A 598 -19.28 1.33 -6.87
C VAL A 598 -17.89 1.95 -6.71
N LEU A 599 -17.07 1.42 -5.80
CA LEU A 599 -15.70 1.92 -5.64
C LEU A 599 -14.81 1.65 -6.86
N TRP A 600 -14.97 0.50 -7.51
CA TRP A 600 -14.30 0.21 -8.78
C TRP A 600 -14.66 1.27 -9.83
N ALA A 601 -15.94 1.60 -10.02
CA ALA A 601 -16.35 2.67 -10.93
C ALA A 601 -15.78 4.04 -10.53
N LEU A 602 -15.90 4.42 -9.26
CA LEU A 602 -15.45 5.72 -8.75
C LEU A 602 -13.94 5.94 -8.91
N LEU A 603 -13.13 4.91 -8.75
CA LEU A 603 -11.67 4.97 -8.93
C LEU A 603 -11.24 4.79 -10.39
N ALA A 604 -11.98 4.00 -11.18
CA ALA A 604 -11.67 3.80 -12.59
C ALA A 604 -11.86 5.07 -13.44
N ILE A 605 -12.87 5.90 -13.15
CA ILE A 605 -13.12 7.15 -13.89
C ILE A 605 -11.90 8.11 -13.87
N PRO A 606 -11.36 8.53 -12.71
CA PRO A 606 -10.17 9.37 -12.67
C PRO A 606 -8.94 8.64 -13.22
N ALA A 607 -8.80 7.33 -13.02
CA ALA A 607 -7.69 6.56 -13.59
C ALA A 607 -7.66 6.63 -15.12
N ILE A 608 -8.78 6.28 -15.76
CA ILE A 608 -8.90 6.22 -17.23
C ILE A 608 -8.77 7.62 -17.83
N THR A 609 -9.37 8.65 -17.21
CA THR A 609 -9.24 10.03 -17.71
C THR A 609 -7.80 10.55 -17.63
N LEU A 610 -7.03 10.16 -16.61
CA LEU A 610 -5.61 10.51 -16.50
C LEU A 610 -4.74 9.75 -17.50
N ILE A 611 -5.01 8.46 -17.73
CA ILE A 611 -4.31 7.66 -18.75
C ILE A 611 -4.62 8.20 -20.15
N ARG A 612 -5.89 8.53 -20.43
CA ARG A 612 -6.34 9.06 -21.73
C ARG A 612 -5.65 10.36 -22.13
N LYS A 613 -5.30 11.22 -21.18
CA LYS A 613 -4.60 12.49 -21.46
C LYS A 613 -3.23 12.29 -22.09
N ASP A 614 -2.59 11.16 -21.81
CA ASP A 614 -1.26 10.83 -22.33
C ASP A 614 -1.33 9.87 -23.53
N THR A 615 -2.54 9.46 -23.95
CA THR A 615 -2.74 8.63 -25.15
C THR A 615 -2.87 9.56 -26.37
N PRO A 616 -2.07 9.38 -27.44
CA PRO A 616 -2.16 10.22 -28.63
C PRO A 616 -3.58 10.18 -29.22
N THR A 617 -4.23 11.35 -29.30
CA THR A 617 -5.65 11.46 -29.68
C THR A 617 -5.89 11.41 -31.20
N LYS A 618 -4.85 11.32 -32.04
CA LYS A 618 -5.01 11.31 -33.50
C LYS A 618 -3.76 10.71 -34.19
N GLN A 619 -3.90 9.49 -34.71
CA GLN A 619 -3.34 9.14 -36.02
C GLN A 619 -4.55 8.82 -36.88
N GLU A 620 -4.85 9.70 -37.83
CA GLU A 620 -5.82 9.46 -38.89
C GLU A 620 -5.35 8.24 -39.70
N ASN A 621 -6.24 7.24 -39.79
CA ASN A 621 -6.28 6.15 -40.76
C ASN A 621 -4.98 5.76 -41.49
N GLU A 622 -4.43 4.61 -41.11
CA GLU A 622 -4.18 3.49 -42.03
C GLU A 622 -3.95 2.22 -41.18
N ASN A 623 -4.82 1.21 -41.34
CA ASN A 623 -4.73 -0.13 -40.71
C ASN A 623 -4.99 -0.27 -39.19
N GLN A 624 -5.97 0.41 -38.60
CA GLN A 624 -6.51 -0.06 -37.31
C GLN A 624 -7.26 -1.39 -37.51
N LEU A 625 -6.64 -2.49 -37.06
CA LEU A 625 -7.24 -3.82 -37.10
C LEU A 625 -8.62 -3.81 -36.41
N SER A 626 -9.68 -4.19 -37.13
CA SER A 626 -11.00 -4.39 -36.53
C SER A 626 -10.91 -5.41 -35.39
N TYR A 627 -11.72 -5.30 -34.33
CA TYR A 627 -11.70 -6.26 -33.21
C TYR A 627 -11.77 -7.72 -33.67
N SER A 628 -12.54 -8.02 -34.71
CA SER A 628 -12.64 -9.35 -35.29
C SER A 628 -11.35 -9.82 -35.97
N GLN A 629 -10.62 -8.90 -36.61
CA GLN A 629 -9.30 -9.15 -37.20
C GLN A 629 -8.24 -9.29 -36.11
N ALA A 630 -8.30 -8.46 -35.07
CA ALA A 630 -7.40 -8.53 -33.92
C ALA A 630 -7.55 -9.86 -33.16
N ILE A 631 -8.78 -10.36 -32.97
CA ILE A 631 -9.03 -11.68 -32.38
C ILE A 631 -8.46 -12.79 -33.28
N LYS A 632 -8.72 -12.77 -34.60
CA LYS A 632 -8.15 -13.75 -35.53
C LYS A 632 -6.62 -13.76 -35.49
N GLU A 633 -6.03 -12.56 -35.45
CA GLU A 633 -4.59 -12.38 -35.31
C GLU A 633 -4.08 -12.85 -33.94
N ALA A 634 -4.85 -12.68 -32.86
CA ALA A 634 -4.53 -13.21 -31.52
C ALA A 634 -4.35 -14.73 -31.54
N TRP A 635 -5.33 -15.43 -32.08
CA TRP A 635 -5.31 -16.89 -32.18
C TRP A 635 -4.23 -17.39 -33.15
N LYS A 636 -4.02 -16.68 -34.26
CA LYS A 636 -2.92 -16.98 -35.20
C LYS A 636 -1.54 -16.78 -34.55
N ARG A 637 -1.33 -15.66 -33.85
CA ARG A 637 -0.09 -15.36 -33.13
C ARG A 637 0.15 -16.36 -32.00
N LEU A 638 -0.88 -16.73 -31.24
CA LEU A 638 -0.76 -17.76 -30.22
C LEU A 638 -0.29 -19.09 -30.81
N TYR A 639 -0.89 -19.52 -31.93
CA TYR A 639 -0.46 -20.73 -32.65
C TYR A 639 1.01 -20.65 -33.07
N HIS A 640 1.43 -19.52 -33.62
CA HIS A 640 2.83 -19.27 -33.96
C HIS A 640 3.75 -19.25 -32.72
N THR A 641 3.30 -18.66 -31.61
CA THR A 641 4.03 -18.62 -30.33
C THR A 641 4.34 -20.04 -29.84
N PHE A 642 3.49 -21.04 -30.06
CA PHE A 642 3.82 -22.42 -29.66
C PHE A 642 4.64 -23.21 -30.70
N GLN A 643 5.13 -22.59 -31.77
CA GLN A 643 6.01 -23.24 -32.72
C GLN A 643 7.41 -23.46 -32.14
N VAL A 644 7.98 -24.62 -32.45
CA VAL A 644 9.31 -25.05 -31.96
C VAL A 644 10.41 -24.03 -32.31
N ARG A 645 10.29 -23.32 -33.44
CA ARG A 645 11.23 -22.27 -33.85
C ARG A 645 11.23 -21.10 -32.85
N GLU A 646 10.06 -20.64 -32.43
CA GLU A 646 9.93 -19.50 -31.52
C GLU A 646 10.34 -19.87 -30.09
N ILE A 647 9.99 -21.08 -29.65
CA ILE A 647 10.43 -21.62 -28.37
C ILE A 647 11.97 -21.68 -28.29
N LYS A 648 12.63 -22.04 -29.39
CA LYS A 648 14.09 -22.06 -29.49
C LYS A 648 14.73 -20.67 -29.51
N GLN A 649 14.03 -19.65 -29.98
CA GLN A 649 14.53 -18.27 -30.00
C GLN A 649 14.33 -17.56 -28.65
N LEU A 650 13.20 -17.77 -27.98
CA LEU A 650 12.85 -17.11 -26.72
C LEU A 650 12.95 -18.06 -25.51
N GLN A 651 14.01 -18.87 -25.44
CA GLN A 651 14.11 -19.97 -24.47
C GLN A 651 13.94 -19.51 -23.02
N SER A 652 14.57 -18.39 -22.65
CA SER A 652 14.48 -17.82 -21.31
C SER A 652 13.04 -17.46 -20.92
N THR A 653 12.24 -16.99 -21.87
CA THR A 653 10.84 -16.60 -21.67
C THR A 653 9.94 -17.83 -21.43
N TYR A 654 10.12 -18.91 -22.18
CA TYR A 654 9.34 -20.16 -21.95
C TYR A 654 9.73 -20.87 -20.66
N TRP A 655 11.03 -20.95 -20.35
CA TRP A 655 11.47 -21.51 -19.06
C TRP A 655 10.93 -20.70 -17.89
N PHE A 656 10.88 -19.37 -18.03
CA PHE A 656 10.22 -18.52 -17.06
C PHE A 656 8.73 -18.80 -16.95
N LEU A 657 7.99 -18.90 -18.05
CA LEU A 657 6.55 -19.20 -18.04
C LEU A 657 6.25 -20.55 -17.37
N LEU A 658 7.07 -21.58 -17.63
CA LEU A 658 6.93 -22.89 -17.00
C LEU A 658 7.20 -22.81 -15.49
N ALA A 659 8.27 -22.14 -15.07
CA ALA A 659 8.59 -21.95 -13.67
C ALA A 659 7.51 -21.13 -12.94
N TRP A 660 7.05 -20.03 -13.57
CA TRP A 660 5.97 -19.18 -13.08
C TRP A 660 4.67 -19.94 -12.89
N ALA A 661 4.30 -20.81 -13.84
CA ALA A 661 3.07 -21.59 -13.77
C ALA A 661 3.05 -22.51 -12.53
N LEU A 662 4.15 -23.20 -12.24
CA LEU A 662 4.27 -24.06 -11.05
C LEU A 662 4.42 -23.25 -9.76
N LEU A 663 5.21 -22.18 -9.75
CA LEU A 663 5.42 -21.34 -8.56
C LEU A 663 4.14 -20.60 -8.17
N SER A 664 3.43 -19.99 -9.13
CA SER A 664 2.17 -19.30 -8.86
C SER A 664 1.12 -20.25 -8.30
N ASP A 665 1.06 -21.48 -8.80
CA ASP A 665 0.18 -22.52 -8.26
C ASP A 665 0.61 -22.95 -6.85
N GLY A 666 1.91 -23.13 -6.60
CA GLY A 666 2.44 -23.41 -5.26
C GLY A 666 2.06 -22.33 -4.23
N PHE A 667 2.22 -21.04 -4.56
CA PHE A 667 1.81 -19.94 -3.68
C PHE A 667 0.29 -19.89 -3.46
N ALA A 668 -0.51 -20.10 -4.51
CA ALA A 668 -1.97 -20.16 -4.38
C ALA A 668 -2.41 -21.34 -3.49
N THR A 669 -1.76 -22.49 -3.67
CA THR A 669 -2.02 -23.72 -2.90
C THR A 669 -1.61 -23.58 -1.44
N ILE A 670 -0.54 -22.83 -1.11
CA ILE A 670 -0.24 -22.47 0.29
C ILE A 670 -1.42 -21.75 0.93
N THR A 671 -2.00 -20.78 0.22
CA THR A 671 -3.11 -19.97 0.75
C THR A 671 -4.33 -20.83 1.04
N SER A 672 -4.75 -21.68 0.10
CA SER A 672 -5.92 -22.56 0.28
C SER A 672 -5.67 -23.66 1.31
N THR A 673 -4.50 -24.31 1.27
CA THR A 673 -4.13 -25.39 2.19
C THR A 673 -3.96 -24.89 3.61
N ALA A 674 -3.40 -23.69 3.81
CA ALA A 674 -3.24 -23.10 5.14
C ALA A 674 -4.59 -22.83 5.82
N ILE A 675 -5.57 -22.29 5.08
CA ILE A 675 -6.92 -22.05 5.61
C ILE A 675 -7.62 -23.39 5.93
N LEU A 676 -7.52 -24.37 5.03
CA LEU A 676 -8.09 -25.69 5.25
C LEU A 676 -7.47 -26.37 6.47
N PHE A 677 -6.14 -26.33 6.60
CA PHE A 677 -5.40 -26.88 7.74
C PHE A 677 -5.80 -26.19 9.05
N ALA A 678 -5.83 -24.85 9.07
CA ALA A 678 -6.25 -24.05 10.22
C ALA A 678 -7.64 -24.42 10.73
N LYS A 679 -8.60 -24.60 9.80
CA LYS A 679 -9.98 -24.95 10.15
C LYS A 679 -10.13 -26.38 10.66
N THR A 680 -9.45 -27.33 10.01
CA THR A 680 -9.70 -28.77 10.23
C THR A 680 -8.80 -29.40 11.30
N GLN A 681 -7.55 -28.95 11.42
CA GLN A 681 -6.56 -29.53 12.34
C GLN A 681 -6.36 -28.68 13.59
N LEU A 682 -6.37 -27.35 13.44
CA LEU A 682 -6.22 -26.42 14.57
C LEU A 682 -7.56 -25.93 15.12
N HIS A 683 -8.67 -26.35 14.50
CA HIS A 683 -10.05 -25.99 14.89
C HIS A 683 -10.24 -24.48 15.08
N MET A 684 -9.57 -23.67 14.25
CA MET A 684 -9.64 -22.22 14.34
C MET A 684 -11.03 -21.72 14.00
N ASP A 685 -11.55 -20.79 14.80
CA ASP A 685 -12.86 -20.21 14.59
C ASP A 685 -12.91 -19.35 13.31
N SER A 686 -14.11 -19.15 12.77
CA SER A 686 -14.36 -18.34 11.58
C SER A 686 -13.79 -16.92 11.69
N GLN A 687 -13.78 -16.33 12.90
CA GLN A 687 -13.18 -15.02 13.14
C GLN A 687 -11.65 -15.05 12.98
N GLN A 688 -10.99 -16.12 13.42
CA GLN A 688 -9.54 -16.28 13.32
C GLN A 688 -9.10 -16.50 11.87
N LEU A 689 -9.86 -17.27 11.10
CA LEU A 689 -9.64 -17.48 9.66
C LEU A 689 -9.82 -16.19 8.86
N LEU A 690 -10.82 -15.37 9.23
CA LEU A 690 -11.02 -14.03 8.66
C LEU A 690 -9.84 -13.10 8.98
N ALA A 691 -9.33 -13.14 10.21
CA ALA A 691 -8.17 -12.33 10.61
C ALA A 691 -6.91 -12.69 9.81
N ILE A 692 -6.60 -13.98 9.60
CA ILE A 692 -5.48 -14.44 8.74
C ILE A 692 -5.62 -13.91 7.31
N THR A 693 -6.85 -13.95 6.80
CA THR A 693 -7.20 -13.50 5.45
C THR A 693 -7.00 -11.99 5.26
N VAL A 694 -7.25 -11.18 6.28
CA VAL A 694 -7.01 -9.72 6.24
C VAL A 694 -5.53 -9.39 6.49
N LEU A 695 -4.88 -10.15 7.37
CA LEU A 695 -3.50 -9.95 7.78
C LEU A 695 -2.52 -10.24 6.63
N SER A 696 -2.80 -11.25 5.81
CA SER A 696 -1.90 -11.65 4.71
C SER A 696 -1.76 -10.56 3.62
N PRO A 697 -2.84 -9.96 3.08
CA PRO A 697 -2.74 -8.82 2.15
C PRO A 697 -2.12 -7.57 2.79
N LEU A 698 -2.36 -7.31 4.08
CA LEU A 698 -1.75 -6.19 4.80
C LEU A 698 -0.24 -6.35 4.87
N ALA A 699 0.22 -7.53 5.27
CA ALA A 699 1.63 -7.87 5.25
C ALA A 699 2.18 -7.86 3.81
N GLY A 700 1.40 -8.29 2.81
CA GLY A 700 1.77 -8.25 1.40
C GLY A 700 1.99 -6.84 0.86
N ALA A 701 1.20 -5.86 1.29
CA ALA A 701 1.43 -4.45 0.97
C ALA A 701 2.75 -3.94 1.55
N LEU A 702 3.05 -4.30 2.81
CA LEU A 702 4.31 -3.93 3.46
C LEU A 702 5.52 -4.66 2.86
N GLY A 703 5.36 -5.93 2.50
CA GLY A 703 6.39 -6.76 1.86
C GLY A 703 6.75 -6.29 0.46
N SER A 704 5.76 -5.92 -0.35
CA SER A 704 6.03 -5.30 -1.65
C SER A 704 6.71 -3.94 -1.50
N MET A 705 6.35 -3.09 -0.53
CA MET A 705 7.03 -1.80 -0.32
C MET A 705 8.47 -1.93 0.20
N SER A 706 8.73 -2.90 1.08
CA SER A 706 10.04 -3.09 1.70
C SER A 706 11.03 -3.83 0.80
N SER A 707 10.55 -4.70 -0.10
CA SER A 707 11.41 -5.53 -0.93
C SER A 707 12.34 -4.74 -1.89
N PRO A 708 11.93 -3.64 -2.57
CA PRO A 708 12.87 -2.81 -3.35
C PRO A 708 13.92 -2.11 -2.50
N TYR A 709 13.61 -1.82 -1.22
CA TYR A 709 14.59 -1.24 -0.29
C TYR A 709 15.63 -2.28 0.11
N ILE A 710 15.20 -3.51 0.42
CA ILE A 710 16.08 -4.65 0.71
C ILE A 710 16.95 -4.97 -0.50
N GLN A 711 16.37 -5.01 -1.69
CA GLN A 711 17.09 -5.22 -2.95
C GLN A 711 18.23 -4.22 -3.12
N LYS A 712 17.96 -2.93 -2.89
CA LYS A 712 18.95 -1.85 -2.99
C LYS A 712 20.06 -2.01 -1.96
N GLN A 713 19.70 -2.32 -0.71
CA GLN A 713 20.68 -2.51 0.38
C GLN A 713 21.62 -3.68 0.10
N LEU A 714 21.09 -4.76 -0.47
CA LEU A 714 21.87 -5.97 -0.78
C LEU A 714 22.53 -5.95 -2.17
N LYS A 715 22.35 -4.88 -2.96
CA LYS A 715 22.80 -4.76 -4.36
C LYS A 715 22.41 -5.98 -5.20
N TRP A 716 21.19 -6.48 -5.03
CA TRP A 716 20.71 -7.69 -5.73
C TRP A 716 20.02 -7.37 -7.06
N SER A 717 20.23 -8.24 -8.06
CA SER A 717 19.45 -8.17 -9.31
C SER A 717 17.99 -8.59 -9.08
N ASN A 718 17.08 -8.20 -9.98
CA ASN A 718 15.67 -8.58 -9.91
C ASN A 718 15.49 -10.10 -9.89
N HIS A 719 16.28 -10.82 -10.68
CA HIS A 719 16.26 -12.28 -10.74
C HIS A 719 16.76 -12.93 -9.45
N ARG A 720 17.88 -12.46 -8.88
CA ARG A 720 18.36 -12.94 -7.57
C ARG A 720 17.36 -12.67 -6.46
N SER A 721 16.71 -11.51 -6.48
CA SER A 721 15.64 -11.15 -5.53
C SER A 721 14.44 -12.08 -5.65
N LEU A 722 14.01 -12.41 -6.88
CA LEU A 722 12.94 -13.38 -7.13
C LEU A 722 13.30 -14.78 -6.58
N VAL A 723 14.52 -15.26 -6.84
CA VAL A 723 15.01 -16.54 -6.30
C VAL A 723 15.00 -16.53 -4.76
N ALA A 724 15.48 -15.46 -4.13
CA ALA A 724 15.48 -15.33 -2.67
C ALA A 724 14.06 -15.33 -2.08
N ILE A 725 13.11 -14.66 -2.73
CA ILE A 725 11.69 -14.65 -2.35
C ILE A 725 11.08 -16.05 -2.46
N VAL A 726 11.39 -16.80 -3.53
CA VAL A 726 10.91 -18.19 -3.70
C VAL A 726 11.49 -19.10 -2.61
N LEU A 727 12.78 -18.96 -2.28
CA LEU A 727 13.42 -19.70 -1.18
C LEU A 727 12.79 -19.35 0.17
N ALA A 728 12.47 -18.09 0.41
CA ALA A 728 11.73 -17.68 1.61
C ALA A 728 10.31 -18.28 1.63
N GLY A 729 9.62 -18.31 0.48
CA GLY A 729 8.30 -18.96 0.37
C GLY A 729 8.35 -20.46 0.68
N LEU A 730 9.42 -21.14 0.27
CA LEU A 730 9.67 -22.57 0.53
C LEU A 730 9.83 -22.87 2.04
N PHE A 731 10.16 -21.88 2.87
CA PHE A 731 10.21 -22.05 4.33
C PHE A 731 8.85 -22.45 4.93
N VAL A 732 7.73 -21.97 4.37
CA VAL A 732 6.38 -22.25 4.89
C VAL A 732 6.04 -23.76 4.84
N PRO A 733 6.13 -24.45 3.68
CA PRO A 733 5.87 -25.89 3.65
C PRO A 733 6.90 -26.69 4.45
N PHE A 734 8.18 -26.28 4.48
CA PHE A 734 9.16 -26.96 5.35
C PHE A 734 8.79 -26.86 6.82
N TYR A 735 8.39 -25.68 7.29
CA TYR A 735 7.92 -25.50 8.66
C TYR A 735 6.69 -26.37 8.94
N GLY A 736 5.70 -26.40 8.04
CA GLY A 736 4.53 -27.27 8.20
C GLY A 736 4.87 -28.77 8.27
N LEU A 737 5.93 -29.22 7.58
CA LEU A 737 6.43 -30.59 7.65
C LEU A 737 7.13 -30.91 8.98
N LEU A 738 7.73 -29.93 9.67
CA LEU A 738 8.32 -30.14 11.00
C LEU A 738 7.30 -30.67 12.01
N GLY A 739 6.00 -30.38 11.81
CA GLY A 739 4.93 -30.91 12.64
C GLY A 739 4.79 -32.44 12.61
N PHE A 740 5.40 -33.14 11.64
CA PHE A 740 5.47 -34.61 11.68
C PHE A 740 6.43 -35.14 12.75
N LEU A 741 7.43 -34.36 13.14
CA LEU A 741 8.42 -34.78 14.12
C LEU A 741 7.80 -34.75 15.54
N PRO A 742 7.92 -35.84 16.32
CA PRO A 742 7.31 -35.93 17.65
C PRO A 742 7.88 -34.92 18.64
N PHE A 743 9.12 -34.45 18.43
CA PHE A 743 9.78 -33.43 19.24
C PHE A 743 8.96 -32.13 19.35
N PHE A 744 8.47 -31.59 18.23
CA PHE A 744 7.71 -30.34 18.22
C PHE A 744 6.31 -30.49 18.82
N LYS A 745 5.69 -31.67 18.69
CA LYS A 745 4.42 -31.98 19.36
C LYS A 745 4.56 -31.99 20.89
N ASN A 746 5.69 -32.47 21.41
CA ASN A 746 5.93 -32.55 22.85
C ASN A 746 6.22 -31.19 23.48
N ILE A 747 6.87 -30.28 22.74
CA ILE A 747 7.15 -28.91 23.20
C ILE A 747 5.90 -28.01 23.09
N GLY A 748 4.92 -28.39 22.26
CA GLY A 748 3.70 -27.61 22.03
C GLY A 748 3.94 -26.34 21.20
N PHE A 749 5.11 -26.21 20.56
CA PHE A 749 5.48 -25.08 19.71
C PHE A 749 6.33 -25.59 18.54
N GLY A 750 5.93 -25.28 17.31
CA GLY A 750 6.64 -25.68 16.09
C GLY A 750 5.81 -26.53 15.13
N GLY A 751 5.87 -26.19 13.84
CA GLY A 751 5.24 -26.97 12.78
C GLY A 751 3.71 -26.86 12.72
N PHE A 752 3.19 -25.68 13.03
CA PHE A 752 1.75 -25.38 13.09
C PHE A 752 1.04 -26.29 14.08
N THR A 753 1.56 -26.36 15.30
CA THR A 753 0.91 -27.03 16.43
C THR A 753 -0.09 -26.12 17.15
N THR A 754 0.09 -24.81 17.04
CA THR A 754 -0.72 -23.80 17.73
C THR A 754 -1.39 -22.83 16.76
N PRO A 755 -2.60 -22.31 17.05
CA PRO A 755 -3.25 -21.26 16.25
C PRO A 755 -2.43 -19.97 16.14
N GLU A 756 -1.64 -19.63 17.17
CA GLU A 756 -0.81 -18.43 17.24
C GLU A 756 0.28 -18.44 16.14
N GLU A 757 0.88 -19.61 15.89
CA GLU A 757 1.86 -19.79 14.81
C GLU A 757 1.26 -19.45 13.43
N MET A 758 -0.02 -19.75 13.21
CA MET A 758 -0.70 -19.45 11.94
C MET A 758 -0.79 -17.94 11.67
N PHE A 759 -1.00 -17.12 12.71
CA PHE A 759 -1.03 -15.66 12.55
C PHE A 759 0.36 -15.10 12.20
N GLY A 760 1.41 -15.59 12.86
CA GLY A 760 2.79 -15.20 12.55
C GLY A 760 3.18 -15.57 11.12
N PHE A 761 2.83 -16.78 10.68
CA PHE A 761 3.09 -17.22 9.31
C PHE A 761 2.19 -16.55 8.27
N ALA A 762 0.98 -16.10 8.63
CA ALA A 762 0.15 -15.28 7.74
C ALA A 762 0.83 -13.95 7.40
N ILE A 763 1.46 -13.29 8.38
CA ILE A 763 2.25 -12.07 8.15
C ILE A 763 3.46 -12.38 7.27
N TYR A 764 4.24 -13.40 7.64
CA TYR A 764 5.44 -13.80 6.93
C TYR A 764 5.15 -14.16 5.46
N PHE A 765 4.20 -15.07 5.24
CA PHE A 765 3.79 -15.51 3.91
C PHE A 765 3.17 -14.36 3.11
N GLY A 766 2.32 -13.55 3.74
CA GLY A 766 1.72 -12.38 3.10
C GLY A 766 2.77 -11.43 2.53
N ALA A 767 3.77 -11.07 3.33
CA ALA A 767 4.88 -10.20 2.91
C ALA A 767 5.66 -10.77 1.73
N ILE A 768 5.96 -12.08 1.77
CA ILE A 768 6.68 -12.78 0.69
C ILE A 768 5.81 -12.85 -0.56
N TYR A 769 4.53 -13.19 -0.44
CA TYR A 769 3.62 -13.35 -1.57
C TYR A 769 3.41 -12.02 -2.31
N GLY A 770 3.29 -10.91 -1.58
CA GLY A 770 3.22 -9.57 -2.17
C GLY A 770 4.48 -9.18 -2.93
N ALA A 771 5.67 -9.51 -2.40
CA ALA A 771 6.94 -9.32 -3.11
C ALA A 771 7.04 -10.24 -4.34
N PHE A 772 6.68 -11.51 -4.22
CA PHE A 772 6.71 -12.49 -5.30
C PHE A 772 5.91 -12.03 -6.52
N GLN A 773 4.67 -11.57 -6.32
CA GLN A 773 3.81 -11.07 -7.40
C GLN A 773 4.44 -9.89 -8.16
N SER A 774 5.18 -9.03 -7.48
CA SER A 774 5.85 -7.88 -8.10
C SER A 774 7.13 -8.26 -8.84
N TYR A 775 8.01 -9.05 -8.22
CA TYR A 775 9.27 -9.45 -8.83
C TYR A 775 9.09 -10.43 -9.99
N ALA A 776 8.11 -11.33 -9.93
CA ALA A 776 7.79 -12.22 -11.04
C ALA A 776 7.38 -11.40 -12.28
N ARG A 777 6.48 -10.42 -12.11
CA ARG A 777 6.07 -9.51 -13.19
C ARG A 777 7.22 -8.68 -13.73
N THR A 778 8.10 -8.22 -12.84
CA THR A 778 9.26 -7.39 -13.19
C THR A 778 10.28 -8.17 -14.01
N VAL A 779 10.68 -9.36 -13.58
CA VAL A 779 11.60 -10.23 -14.32
C VAL A 779 10.99 -10.61 -15.66
N PHE A 780 9.70 -10.99 -15.68
CA PHE A 780 9.01 -11.33 -16.90
C PHE A 780 8.99 -10.17 -17.89
N SER A 781 8.71 -8.94 -17.43
CA SER A 781 8.62 -7.76 -18.29
C SER A 781 9.90 -7.45 -19.08
N GLY A 782 11.07 -7.87 -18.58
CA GLY A 782 12.35 -7.74 -19.27
C GLY A 782 12.62 -8.84 -20.30
N LEU A 783 11.83 -9.91 -20.31
CA LEU A 783 11.95 -11.06 -21.22
C LEU A 783 10.97 -10.99 -22.40
N ILE A 784 10.15 -9.95 -22.46
CA ILE A 784 9.08 -9.80 -23.46
C ILE A 784 9.61 -9.00 -24.66
N PRO A 785 9.34 -9.46 -25.91
CA PRO A 785 9.58 -8.67 -27.10
C PRO A 785 8.85 -7.33 -27.08
N PRO A 786 9.52 -6.19 -27.38
CA PRO A 786 8.87 -4.89 -27.41
C PRO A 786 7.73 -4.85 -28.45
N GLY A 787 6.63 -4.17 -28.10
CA GLY A 787 5.44 -4.05 -28.96
C GLY A 787 4.47 -5.23 -28.90
N GLN A 788 4.77 -6.27 -28.12
CA GLN A 788 3.92 -7.45 -27.89
C GLN A 788 3.63 -7.66 -26.40
N GLU A 789 3.68 -6.60 -25.59
CA GLU A 789 3.61 -6.71 -24.13
C GLU A 789 2.29 -7.34 -23.65
N ALA A 790 1.15 -6.93 -24.21
CA ALA A 790 -0.15 -7.43 -23.79
C ALA A 790 -0.39 -8.86 -24.27
N HIS A 791 0.09 -9.25 -25.45
CA HIS A 791 0.11 -10.64 -25.90
C HIS A 791 0.87 -11.54 -24.92
N TRP A 792 2.10 -11.20 -24.55
CA TRP A 792 2.89 -12.02 -23.63
C TRP A 792 2.37 -11.99 -22.19
N PHE A 793 1.85 -10.85 -21.72
CA PHE A 793 1.16 -10.81 -20.42
C PHE A 793 -0.15 -11.60 -20.40
N SER A 794 -0.82 -11.76 -21.55
CA SER A 794 -1.98 -12.65 -21.67
C SER A 794 -1.57 -14.11 -21.44
N ILE A 795 -0.47 -14.55 -22.06
CA ILE A 795 0.10 -15.90 -21.85
C ILE A 795 0.53 -16.08 -20.40
N TYR A 796 1.24 -15.11 -19.81
CA TYR A 796 1.63 -15.13 -18.40
C TYR A 796 0.43 -15.31 -17.45
N ALA A 797 -0.67 -14.59 -17.68
CA ALA A 797 -1.87 -14.69 -16.88
C ALA A 797 -2.47 -16.10 -16.99
N ILE A 798 -2.53 -16.64 -18.20
CA ILE A 798 -3.18 -17.94 -18.47
C ILE A 798 -2.33 -19.10 -17.98
N SER A 799 -1.01 -19.04 -18.15
CA SER A 799 -0.09 -20.07 -17.66
C SER A 799 -0.27 -20.30 -16.16
N SER A 800 -0.50 -19.24 -15.37
CA SER A 800 -0.77 -19.38 -13.93
C SER A 800 -2.14 -19.99 -13.61
N LYS A 801 -3.13 -19.77 -14.47
CA LYS A 801 -4.51 -20.27 -14.28
C LYS A 801 -4.65 -21.71 -14.75
N SER A 802 -3.99 -22.07 -15.84
CA SER A 802 -4.04 -23.43 -16.39
C SER A 802 -3.39 -24.45 -15.45
N THR A 803 -2.40 -24.07 -14.66
CA THR A 803 -1.75 -24.97 -13.68
C THR A 803 -2.37 -24.92 -12.29
N SER A 804 -3.34 -24.04 -12.03
CA SER A 804 -3.92 -23.80 -10.69
C SER A 804 -4.61 -25.02 -10.04
N PHE A 805 -4.87 -26.09 -10.82
CA PHE A 805 -5.43 -27.33 -10.32
C PHE A 805 -4.37 -28.32 -9.83
N ILE A 806 -3.10 -28.19 -10.26
CA ILE A 806 -2.04 -29.17 -10.00
C ILE A 806 -1.79 -29.28 -8.50
N GLY A 807 -1.62 -28.15 -7.82
CA GLY A 807 -1.31 -28.14 -6.40
C GLY A 807 -2.47 -28.61 -5.54
N SER A 808 -3.69 -28.18 -5.86
CA SER A 808 -4.90 -28.67 -5.17
C SER A 808 -5.07 -30.19 -5.35
N LEU A 809 -4.81 -30.70 -6.56
CA LEU A 809 -4.84 -32.15 -6.85
C LEU A 809 -3.78 -32.90 -6.04
N LEU A 810 -2.53 -32.44 -6.03
CA LEU A 810 -1.45 -33.08 -5.29
C LEU A 810 -1.70 -33.06 -3.77
N VAL A 811 -2.21 -31.95 -3.24
CA VAL A 811 -2.59 -31.83 -1.82
C VAL A 811 -3.72 -32.81 -1.49
N GLY A 812 -4.78 -32.86 -2.31
CA GLY A 812 -5.91 -33.78 -2.12
C GLY A 812 -5.47 -35.25 -2.14
N LEU A 813 -4.71 -35.66 -3.16
CA LEU A 813 -4.21 -37.04 -3.28
C LEU A 813 -3.34 -37.46 -2.09
N LEU A 814 -2.46 -36.57 -1.61
CA LEU A 814 -1.62 -36.88 -0.44
C LEU A 814 -2.43 -36.90 0.86
N ALA A 815 -3.38 -35.99 1.04
CA ALA A 815 -4.24 -35.93 2.21
C ALA A 815 -5.12 -37.20 2.31
N ASP A 816 -5.70 -37.65 1.20
CA ASP A 816 -6.50 -38.87 1.13
C ASP A 816 -5.67 -40.11 1.46
N LYS A 817 -4.49 -40.24 0.85
CA LYS A 817 -3.62 -41.41 1.06
C LYS A 817 -3.04 -41.46 2.48
N SER A 818 -2.69 -40.33 3.04
CA SER A 818 -2.08 -40.26 4.37
C SER A 818 -3.09 -40.15 5.51
N SER A 819 -4.38 -39.95 5.20
CA SER A 819 -5.43 -39.57 6.15
C SER A 819 -5.12 -38.32 6.99
N ASN A 820 -4.17 -37.49 6.56
CA ASN A 820 -3.69 -36.33 7.30
C ASN A 820 -3.41 -35.14 6.37
N ILE A 821 -4.13 -34.04 6.57
CA ILE A 821 -4.00 -32.82 5.75
C ILE A 821 -2.59 -32.22 5.81
N ARG A 822 -1.81 -32.48 6.87
CA ARG A 822 -0.41 -32.01 7.01
C ARG A 822 0.49 -32.53 5.89
N SER A 823 0.17 -33.67 5.26
CA SER A 823 0.92 -34.15 4.09
C SER A 823 0.81 -33.23 2.88
N GLY A 824 -0.20 -32.34 2.84
CA GLY A 824 -0.36 -31.32 1.81
C GLY A 824 0.85 -30.38 1.71
N PHE A 825 1.54 -30.10 2.82
CA PHE A 825 2.77 -29.30 2.80
C PHE A 825 3.91 -29.99 2.02
N LEU A 826 3.90 -31.32 1.89
CA LEU A 826 4.86 -32.05 1.04
C LEU A 826 4.59 -31.78 -0.44
N ALA A 827 3.32 -31.82 -0.87
CA ALA A 827 2.92 -31.47 -2.24
C ALA A 827 3.35 -30.04 -2.58
N ILE A 828 3.12 -29.10 -1.67
CA ILE A 828 3.55 -27.71 -1.83
C ILE A 828 5.08 -27.62 -1.94
N ALA A 829 5.84 -28.31 -1.09
CA ALA A 829 7.30 -28.31 -1.17
C ALA A 829 7.79 -28.80 -2.54
N VAL A 830 7.16 -29.85 -3.10
CA VAL A 830 7.47 -30.35 -4.44
C VAL A 830 7.18 -29.31 -5.53
N LEU A 831 6.06 -28.58 -5.44
CA LEU A 831 5.71 -27.50 -6.37
C LEU A 831 6.71 -26.34 -6.38
N PHE A 832 7.45 -26.13 -5.29
CA PHE A 832 8.53 -25.14 -5.21
C PHE A 832 9.87 -25.72 -5.65
N LEU A 833 10.19 -26.95 -5.25
CA LEU A 833 11.48 -27.60 -5.53
C LEU A 833 11.67 -27.96 -7.01
N ILE A 834 10.60 -28.24 -7.76
CA ILE A 834 10.68 -28.53 -9.20
C ILE A 834 11.07 -27.29 -10.04
N PRO A 835 10.38 -26.14 -9.93
CA PRO A 835 10.71 -24.95 -10.72
C PRO A 835 11.94 -24.18 -10.21
N LEU A 836 12.37 -24.37 -8.97
CA LEU A 836 13.51 -23.63 -8.40
C LEU A 836 14.84 -23.84 -9.18
N PRO A 837 15.27 -25.08 -9.52
CA PRO A 837 16.44 -25.31 -10.37
C PRO A 837 16.30 -24.68 -11.76
N VAL A 838 15.11 -24.70 -12.35
CA VAL A 838 14.83 -24.06 -13.64
C VAL A 838 15.02 -22.55 -13.54
N LEU A 839 14.46 -21.95 -12.47
CA LEU A 839 14.59 -20.53 -12.19
C LEU A 839 16.05 -20.09 -12.04
N ILE A 840 16.89 -20.89 -11.38
CA ILE A 840 18.30 -20.56 -11.13
C ILE A 840 19.17 -20.79 -12.37
N SER A 841 19.01 -21.93 -13.05
CA SER A 841 19.98 -22.40 -14.05
C SER A 841 19.61 -22.07 -15.51
N LYS A 842 18.32 -22.05 -15.85
CA LYS A 842 17.85 -21.91 -17.24
C LYS A 842 17.44 -20.49 -17.60
N ILE A 843 17.01 -19.71 -16.63
CA ILE A 843 16.57 -18.34 -16.85
C ILE A 843 17.76 -17.40 -16.75
N ARG A 844 18.18 -16.85 -17.89
CA ARG A 844 19.25 -15.85 -17.99
C ARG A 844 18.65 -14.52 -18.42
N PRO A 845 18.35 -13.60 -17.49
CA PRO A 845 17.63 -12.36 -17.80
C PRO A 845 18.31 -11.50 -18.88
N ALA A 846 19.65 -11.40 -18.85
CA ALA A 846 20.40 -10.61 -19.83
C ALA A 846 20.29 -11.20 -21.25
N GLN A 847 20.49 -12.52 -21.38
CA GLN A 847 20.36 -13.20 -22.67
C GLN A 847 18.92 -13.13 -23.19
N GLY A 848 17.92 -13.40 -22.32
CA GLY A 848 16.52 -13.33 -22.70
C GLY A 848 16.06 -11.94 -23.15
N TYR A 849 16.64 -10.87 -22.58
CA TYR A 849 16.40 -9.50 -23.04
C TYR A 849 16.91 -9.26 -24.47
N VAL A 850 18.12 -9.74 -24.78
CA VAL A 850 18.70 -9.64 -26.13
C VAL A 850 17.89 -10.47 -27.13
N ASP A 851 17.57 -11.72 -26.77
CA ASP A 851 16.75 -12.63 -27.60
C ASP A 851 15.39 -11.99 -27.95
N ALA A 852 14.77 -11.31 -26.97
CA ALA A 852 13.50 -10.62 -27.15
C ALA A 852 13.57 -9.45 -28.14
N ARG A 853 14.67 -8.68 -28.14
CA ARG A 853 14.89 -7.58 -29.09
C ARG A 853 15.19 -8.09 -30.50
N ILE A 854 16.06 -9.09 -30.62
CA ILE A 854 16.36 -9.73 -31.91
C ILE A 854 15.08 -10.30 -32.53
N TYR A 855 14.23 -10.94 -31.73
CA TYR A 855 12.95 -11.46 -32.18
C TYR A 855 11.99 -10.37 -32.67
N ALA A 856 11.97 -9.21 -32.01
CA ALA A 856 11.15 -8.07 -32.45
C ALA A 856 11.67 -7.47 -33.77
N GLN A 857 12.99 -7.26 -33.89
CA GLN A 857 13.62 -6.73 -35.10
C GLN A 857 13.47 -7.66 -36.31
N ALA A 858 13.45 -8.98 -36.10
CA ALA A 858 13.24 -9.94 -37.19
C ALA A 858 11.79 -9.94 -37.73
N ARG A 859 10.87 -9.19 -37.12
CA ARG A 859 9.43 -9.15 -37.43
C ARG A 859 8.88 -7.77 -37.77
N SER A 860 9.57 -6.70 -37.37
CA SER A 860 9.42 -5.36 -37.97
C SER A 860 9.94 -5.40 -39.40
#